data_AF-A0A1G1N9H3-F1
#
_entry.id   AF-A0A1G1N9H3-F1
#
_cell.length_a   1.000
_cell.length_b   1.000
_cell.length_c   1.000
_cell.angle_alpha   90.00
_cell.angle_beta   90.00
_cell.angle_gamma   90.00
#
_symmetry.space_group_name_H-M   'P 1'
#
loop_
_entity.id
_entity.type
_entity.pdbx_description
1 polymer ?
#
loop_
_entity_poly.entity_id
_entity_poly.type
_entity_poly.pdbx_seq_one_letter_code
_entity_poly.pdbx_strand_id
1 'polypeptide(L)'
;MRRGLLFVVLGYILLFSSPVFAQVNLLTNPNFENGINSWTIFGPNWQPQSTVVKEGALSALNTIGTIPTLDYFASLSQEVTLAPSQQVYATVQLKTNINVRANARAGLLLQFMNSANAVLASVQDEDGGLADWRQLYVTAQAPAGTVKVKYSVFVFAPQSESQTGGIAVGGQTYFDEAVLTTAVIAPPQVPAFLSNPGFENGFANNWKRVLIPSWIVDDQNFTQGSFSVKSTIDLNLTPGQDFFSGASQDLRYLSGPVFASAQARTLINPASTGLAELKLEFYDRFNPAPTVQPLGSASRTLRGNNGWGRIVIDGTGSGVTPPVGTVMVRVLVLTYAAQGNTAANGGIANFDEVTLSYAPLPPNNRMDVLNRGFENGLNSWSEQFGFPATTSPTAHGGSLSAKKTVGVLQPAQDYYSQLFQDIYYNAQGTPWPVGTFVYASAFVKSNFSPLTKNIAGLQFEFIDAQGNVIRNAANQPIVVLDRIGGQTNWDYKYLRAQTPANTVRVRVSGMEFARRQDAPLAGDAWYDDFVFSKTTPLPLPAQRLQTVNAGFENGLRDGWDEPFEQGEITTTAPHSGNYAAEYTVRFVLPIDYFAVATQEIALQGNTLVRASGWVKTNIDPTTFAVGGIFVRFVDNSGAQVGNVLLQFVGGQINWTQLNINAAVPFGATKVQYYNFVYAPLGSRVGDKVYFDDSVLSVGVPIALPCLIGGNPC
;
A
#
# COMPACT_ATOMS: atom_id res chain seq x y z
N MET A 1 27.66 16.21 -73.30
CA MET A 1 28.94 16.71 -72.74
C MET A 1 28.82 16.77 -71.21
N ARG A 2 29.89 16.37 -70.49
CA ARG A 2 30.01 16.10 -69.02
C ARG A 2 29.34 14.77 -68.61
N ARG A 3 29.98 13.61 -68.36
CA ARG A 3 31.27 13.13 -67.75
C ARG A 3 31.41 13.33 -66.23
N GLY A 4 31.59 12.19 -65.53
CA GLY A 4 32.23 12.01 -64.21
C GLY A 4 31.23 12.04 -63.03
N LEU A 5 31.23 11.14 -62.04
CA LEU A 5 32.27 10.25 -61.54
C LEU A 5 31.59 9.17 -60.66
N LEU A 6 31.72 7.89 -61.00
CA LEU A 6 31.24 6.75 -60.19
C LEU A 6 32.43 6.23 -59.38
N PHE A 7 32.44 6.48 -58.07
CA PHE A 7 33.44 5.90 -57.16
C PHE A 7 33.02 4.47 -56.82
N VAL A 8 33.70 3.50 -57.43
CA VAL A 8 33.69 2.10 -57.01
C VAL A 8 34.72 1.98 -55.88
N VAL A 9 34.25 1.85 -54.63
CA VAL A 9 35.09 1.47 -53.49
C VAL A 9 35.06 -0.07 -53.42
N LEU A 10 36.10 -0.71 -53.96
CA LEU A 10 36.42 -2.10 -53.69
C LEU A 10 36.91 -2.20 -52.22
N GLY A 11 36.00 -2.52 -51.30
CA GLY A 11 36.35 -2.87 -49.93
C GLY A 11 36.87 -4.31 -49.87
N TYR A 12 38.16 -4.46 -49.61
CA TYR A 12 38.77 -5.73 -49.22
C TYR A 12 38.11 -6.24 -47.93
N ILE A 13 37.26 -7.26 -48.04
CA ILE A 13 36.82 -8.07 -46.90
C ILE A 13 38.00 -8.98 -46.53
N LEU A 14 38.83 -8.52 -45.60
CA LEU A 14 39.77 -9.38 -44.89
C LEU A 14 38.97 -10.22 -43.89
N LEU A 15 38.55 -11.41 -44.33
CA LEU A 15 38.09 -12.48 -43.45
C LEU A 15 39.27 -12.94 -42.59
N PHE A 16 39.49 -12.29 -41.45
CA PHE A 16 40.24 -12.89 -40.37
C PHE A 16 39.38 -14.02 -39.80
N SER A 17 39.48 -15.22 -40.38
CA SER A 17 39.10 -16.44 -39.68
C SER A 17 40.05 -16.57 -38.49
N SER A 18 39.63 -16.08 -37.33
CA SER A 18 40.29 -16.41 -36.07
C SER A 18 40.41 -17.93 -36.02
N PRO A 19 41.61 -18.50 -35.82
CA PRO A 19 41.73 -19.92 -35.63
C PRO A 19 40.83 -20.29 -34.45
N VAL A 20 39.81 -21.10 -34.71
CA VAL A 20 39.04 -21.77 -33.65
C VAL A 20 40.03 -22.72 -33.01
N PHE A 21 40.79 -22.24 -32.03
CA PHE A 21 41.52 -23.12 -31.14
C PHE A 21 40.46 -24.02 -30.50
N ALA A 22 40.47 -25.30 -30.86
CA ALA A 22 39.60 -26.28 -30.25
C ALA A 22 39.76 -26.14 -28.73
N GLN A 23 38.68 -25.71 -28.08
CA GLN A 23 38.68 -25.49 -26.65
C GLN A 23 38.91 -26.84 -25.98
N VAL A 24 40.08 -27.02 -25.37
CA VAL A 24 40.40 -28.27 -24.66
C VAL A 24 39.59 -28.28 -23.38
N ASN A 25 38.56 -29.12 -23.36
CA ASN A 25 37.87 -29.49 -22.14
C ASN A 25 38.75 -30.47 -21.37
N LEU A 26 39.06 -30.13 -20.11
CA LEU A 26 39.92 -30.93 -19.24
C LEU A 26 39.17 -32.12 -18.62
N LEU A 27 37.85 -32.17 -18.77
CA LEU A 27 37.01 -33.28 -18.32
C LEU A 27 36.93 -34.38 -19.38
N THR A 28 36.85 -35.62 -18.93
CA THR A 28 36.48 -36.76 -19.78
C THR A 28 34.98 -36.98 -19.73
N ASN A 29 34.35 -37.31 -20.86
CA ASN A 29 32.89 -37.47 -20.97
C ASN A 29 32.09 -36.26 -20.38
N PRO A 30 32.37 -35.02 -20.84
CA PRO A 30 31.75 -33.81 -20.31
C PRO A 30 30.23 -33.72 -20.51
N ASN A 31 29.72 -34.31 -21.59
CA ASN A 31 28.30 -34.26 -21.95
C ASN A 31 27.55 -35.53 -21.52
N PHE A 32 28.13 -36.37 -20.65
CA PHE A 32 27.51 -37.59 -20.14
C PHE A 32 27.04 -38.63 -21.20
N GLU A 33 27.48 -38.51 -22.46
CA GLU A 33 27.16 -39.41 -23.58
C GLU A 33 27.58 -40.87 -23.34
N ASN A 34 28.58 -41.11 -22.48
CA ASN A 34 28.95 -42.44 -22.00
C ASN A 34 28.36 -42.74 -20.60
N GLY A 35 27.19 -42.17 -20.30
CA GLY A 35 26.58 -42.19 -18.98
C GLY A 35 27.44 -41.50 -17.92
N ILE A 36 27.37 -41.99 -16.68
CA ILE A 36 28.16 -41.48 -15.54
C ILE A 36 29.48 -42.25 -15.31
N ASN A 37 29.88 -43.10 -16.27
CA ASN A 37 30.97 -44.07 -16.09
C ASN A 37 32.38 -43.45 -15.91
N SER A 38 32.58 -42.21 -16.37
CA SER A 38 33.85 -41.47 -16.24
C SER A 38 33.89 -40.54 -15.02
N TRP A 39 32.87 -40.61 -14.16
CA TRP A 39 32.71 -39.72 -13.03
C TRP A 39 32.86 -40.48 -11.71
N THR A 40 33.55 -39.87 -10.74
CA THR A 40 33.57 -40.40 -9.37
C THR A 40 32.26 -40.03 -8.69
N ILE A 41 31.49 -41.05 -8.32
CA ILE A 41 30.18 -40.92 -7.69
C ILE A 41 30.35 -40.86 -6.18
N PHE A 42 29.78 -39.83 -5.55
CA PHE A 42 29.61 -39.75 -4.11
C PHE A 42 28.11 -39.60 -3.78
N GLY A 43 27.63 -40.34 -2.79
CA GLY A 43 26.23 -40.33 -2.40
C GLY A 43 25.31 -41.14 -3.33
N PRO A 44 24.02 -41.28 -2.99
CA PRO A 44 23.09 -42.18 -3.66
C PRO A 44 22.40 -41.54 -4.88
N ASN A 45 21.65 -42.36 -5.64
CA ASN A 45 20.64 -41.97 -6.63
C ASN A 45 21.12 -41.23 -7.89
N TRP A 46 22.39 -41.38 -8.27
CA TRP A 46 22.87 -40.97 -9.57
C TRP A 46 22.54 -41.99 -10.66
N GLN A 47 22.03 -41.52 -11.79
CA GLN A 47 21.78 -42.35 -12.97
C GLN A 47 21.87 -41.53 -14.26
N PRO A 48 22.21 -42.15 -15.40
CA PRO A 48 22.03 -41.51 -16.70
C PRO A 48 20.53 -41.35 -17.02
N GLN A 49 20.17 -40.30 -17.74
CA GLN A 49 18.80 -40.00 -18.17
C GLN A 49 18.78 -39.62 -19.65
N SER A 50 17.82 -40.13 -20.43
CA SER A 50 17.70 -39.90 -21.88
C SER A 50 16.50 -39.04 -22.29
N THR A 51 15.59 -38.74 -21.35
CA THR A 51 14.35 -37.98 -21.65
C THR A 51 14.47 -36.49 -21.40
N VAL A 52 15.30 -36.08 -20.43
CA VAL A 52 15.53 -34.69 -20.06
C VAL A 52 17.01 -34.39 -20.27
N VAL A 53 17.34 -34.00 -21.48
CA VAL A 53 18.72 -33.78 -21.96
C VAL A 53 18.80 -32.36 -22.54
N LYS A 54 19.92 -31.67 -22.37
CA LYS A 54 20.12 -30.34 -22.94
C LYS A 54 20.62 -30.44 -24.37
N GLU A 55 21.65 -31.24 -24.59
CA GLU A 55 22.22 -31.54 -25.91
C GLU A 55 22.71 -33.01 -25.92
N GLY A 56 22.62 -33.67 -27.07
CA GLY A 56 23.06 -35.07 -27.20
C GLY A 56 22.00 -36.10 -26.76
N ALA A 57 22.45 -37.25 -26.25
CA ALA A 57 21.57 -38.39 -25.96
C ALA A 57 21.35 -38.65 -24.46
N LEU A 58 22.26 -38.19 -23.60
CA LEU A 58 22.23 -38.48 -22.17
C LEU A 58 22.59 -37.26 -21.34
N SER A 59 21.93 -37.14 -20.18
CA SER A 59 22.31 -36.23 -19.10
C SER A 59 22.54 -37.01 -17.79
N ALA A 60 23.16 -36.39 -16.80
CA ALA A 60 23.23 -36.94 -15.46
C ALA A 60 22.03 -36.51 -14.63
N LEU A 61 21.31 -37.47 -14.03
CA LEU A 61 20.19 -37.24 -13.13
C LEU A 61 20.57 -37.66 -11.71
N ASN A 62 20.23 -36.81 -10.75
CA ASN A 62 20.14 -37.19 -9.34
C ASN A 62 18.74 -36.91 -8.78
N THR A 63 18.19 -37.89 -8.06
CA THR A 63 16.93 -37.74 -7.32
C THR A 63 17.20 -37.73 -5.82
N ILE A 64 16.75 -36.67 -5.14
CA ILE A 64 16.86 -36.54 -3.69
C ILE A 64 16.06 -37.69 -3.06
N GLY A 65 16.78 -38.61 -2.43
CA GLY A 65 16.19 -39.78 -1.77
C GLY A 65 15.65 -39.44 -0.39
N THR A 66 15.49 -40.46 0.45
CA THR A 66 15.33 -40.25 1.88
C THR A 66 16.50 -39.43 2.43
N ILE A 67 16.17 -38.37 3.17
CA ILE A 67 17.15 -37.55 3.88
C ILE A 67 17.23 -38.14 5.30
N PRO A 68 18.31 -38.85 5.66
CA PRO A 68 18.43 -39.55 6.95
C PRO A 68 18.74 -38.55 8.08
N THR A 69 19.39 -38.98 9.16
CA THR A 69 19.81 -38.12 10.29
C THR A 69 20.91 -37.12 9.95
N LEU A 70 21.23 -36.93 8.67
CA LEU A 70 22.25 -36.03 8.16
C LEU A 70 21.73 -35.35 6.89
N ASP A 71 22.35 -34.23 6.51
CA ASP A 71 22.07 -33.57 5.23
C ASP A 71 22.25 -34.56 4.06
N TYR A 72 21.33 -34.51 3.10
CA TYR A 72 21.51 -35.21 1.83
C TYR A 72 22.57 -34.48 1.03
N PHE A 73 23.64 -35.18 0.67
CA PHE A 73 24.66 -34.68 -0.24
C PHE A 73 25.08 -35.78 -1.21
N ALA A 74 25.00 -35.49 -2.50
CA ALA A 74 25.45 -36.38 -3.56
C ALA A 74 26.20 -35.56 -4.61
N SER A 75 27.25 -36.13 -5.22
CA SER A 75 28.02 -35.45 -6.26
C SER A 75 28.60 -36.39 -7.31
N LEU A 76 28.79 -35.87 -8.51
CA LEU A 76 29.65 -36.46 -9.54
C LEU A 76 30.87 -35.57 -9.69
N SER A 77 32.06 -36.16 -9.68
CA SER A 77 33.30 -35.38 -9.76
C SER A 77 34.40 -35.98 -10.61
N GLN A 78 35.28 -35.12 -11.11
CA GLN A 78 36.55 -35.46 -11.74
C GLN A 78 37.65 -34.58 -11.15
N GLU A 79 38.85 -35.16 -11.01
CA GLU A 79 40.03 -34.44 -10.55
C GLU A 79 40.99 -34.22 -11.73
N VAL A 80 41.49 -33.00 -11.86
CA VAL A 80 42.42 -32.61 -12.92
C VAL A 80 43.65 -31.97 -12.29
N THR A 81 44.84 -32.39 -12.72
CA THR A 81 46.09 -31.74 -12.31
C THR A 81 46.10 -30.27 -12.73
N LEU A 82 46.42 -29.37 -11.80
CA LEU A 82 46.39 -27.93 -12.03
C LEU A 82 47.54 -27.28 -11.28
N ALA A 83 48.27 -26.38 -11.94
CA ALA A 83 49.37 -25.65 -11.31
C ALA A 83 48.83 -24.48 -10.46
N PRO A 84 49.56 -24.04 -9.43
CA PRO A 84 49.26 -22.80 -8.73
C PRO A 84 49.17 -21.60 -9.69
N SER A 85 48.35 -20.61 -9.34
CA SER A 85 48.12 -19.37 -10.08
C SER A 85 47.46 -19.53 -11.46
N GLN A 86 47.14 -20.75 -11.89
CA GLN A 86 46.44 -21.01 -13.13
C GLN A 86 44.96 -20.61 -13.00
N GLN A 87 44.46 -19.79 -13.94
CA GLN A 87 43.04 -19.45 -14.01
C GLN A 87 42.26 -20.60 -14.63
N VAL A 88 41.14 -20.95 -14.01
CA VAL A 88 40.20 -21.94 -14.55
C VAL A 88 38.81 -21.35 -14.71
N TYR A 89 38.10 -21.88 -15.70
CA TYR A 89 36.73 -21.57 -16.04
C TYR A 89 35.95 -22.87 -16.07
N ALA A 90 34.80 -22.89 -15.41
CA ALA A 90 33.96 -24.05 -15.36
C ALA A 90 32.50 -23.70 -15.60
N THR A 91 31.82 -24.53 -16.38
CA THR A 91 30.38 -24.43 -16.65
C THR A 91 29.70 -25.78 -16.56
N VAL A 92 28.40 -25.78 -16.33
CA VAL A 92 27.49 -26.92 -16.54
C VAL A 92 26.10 -26.40 -16.81
N GLN A 93 25.31 -27.09 -17.61
CA GLN A 93 23.87 -26.84 -17.71
C GLN A 93 23.18 -27.56 -16.57
N LEU A 94 22.37 -26.84 -15.81
CA LEU A 94 21.56 -27.35 -14.71
C LEU A 94 20.08 -27.14 -15.03
N LYS A 95 19.27 -28.17 -14.80
CA LYS A 95 17.81 -28.08 -14.67
C LYS A 95 17.39 -28.66 -13.33
N THR A 96 16.46 -28.02 -12.64
CA THR A 96 15.94 -28.50 -11.35
C THR A 96 14.43 -28.66 -11.40
N ASN A 97 13.96 -29.78 -10.84
CA ASN A 97 12.56 -30.04 -10.53
C ASN A 97 12.49 -30.38 -9.03
N ILE A 98 12.85 -29.39 -8.22
CA ILE A 98 12.82 -29.46 -6.76
C ILE A 98 11.57 -28.71 -6.30
N ASN A 99 10.88 -29.21 -5.27
CA ASN A 99 9.75 -28.52 -4.68
C ASN A 99 10.14 -27.06 -4.34
N VAL A 100 9.35 -26.08 -4.79
CA VAL A 100 9.67 -24.66 -4.62
C VAL A 100 9.84 -24.25 -3.16
N ARG A 101 9.23 -24.98 -2.22
CA ARG A 101 9.36 -24.74 -0.77
C ARG A 101 10.61 -25.35 -0.14
N ALA A 102 11.28 -26.26 -0.84
CA ALA A 102 12.50 -26.87 -0.34
C ALA A 102 13.68 -25.89 -0.41
N ASN A 103 14.59 -26.00 0.55
CA ASN A 103 15.92 -25.38 0.54
C ASN A 103 16.97 -26.29 -0.10
N ALA A 104 16.55 -27.43 -0.63
CA ALA A 104 17.35 -28.26 -1.50
C ALA A 104 17.83 -27.49 -2.74
N ARG A 105 19.06 -27.78 -3.15
CA ARG A 105 19.77 -27.09 -4.22
C ARG A 105 20.70 -28.02 -4.96
N ALA A 106 21.00 -27.67 -6.20
CA ALA A 106 21.97 -28.33 -7.03
C ALA A 106 22.93 -27.32 -7.62
N GLY A 107 24.17 -27.71 -7.88
CA GLY A 107 25.17 -26.75 -8.30
C GLY A 107 26.43 -27.35 -8.89
N LEU A 108 27.30 -26.42 -9.29
CA LEU A 108 28.67 -26.62 -9.73
C LEU A 108 29.60 -26.15 -8.61
N LEU A 109 30.58 -26.97 -8.26
CA LEU A 109 31.57 -26.72 -7.22
C LEU A 109 32.97 -27.04 -7.75
N LEU A 110 33.89 -26.08 -7.65
CA LEU A 110 35.32 -26.30 -7.81
C LEU A 110 36.02 -26.30 -6.45
N GLN A 111 36.86 -27.29 -6.21
CA GLN A 111 37.73 -27.36 -5.03
C GLN A 111 39.19 -27.45 -5.46
N PHE A 112 40.01 -26.48 -5.07
CA PHE A 112 41.45 -26.49 -5.30
C PHE A 112 42.13 -27.25 -4.18
N MET A 113 42.94 -28.26 -4.50
CA MET A 113 43.53 -29.14 -3.50
C MET A 113 45.05 -29.21 -3.64
N ASN A 114 45.72 -29.39 -2.50
CA ASN A 114 47.15 -29.66 -2.46
C ASN A 114 47.47 -31.17 -2.67
N SER A 115 48.74 -31.53 -2.58
CA SER A 115 49.22 -32.92 -2.70
C SER A 115 48.72 -33.86 -1.60
N ALA A 116 48.26 -33.32 -0.47
CA ALA A 116 47.66 -34.07 0.64
C ALA A 116 46.12 -34.18 0.52
N ASN A 117 45.54 -33.77 -0.62
CA ASN A 117 44.09 -33.70 -0.87
C ASN A 117 43.34 -32.74 0.07
N ALA A 118 44.03 -31.81 0.74
CA ALA A 118 43.38 -30.78 1.52
C ALA A 118 42.86 -29.67 0.61
N VAL A 119 41.61 -29.25 0.81
CA VAL A 119 40.98 -28.15 0.08
C VAL A 119 41.59 -26.83 0.54
N LEU A 120 42.17 -26.09 -0.40
CA LEU A 120 42.79 -24.77 -0.19
C LEU A 120 41.78 -23.64 -0.40
N ALA A 121 40.92 -23.79 -1.41
CA ALA A 121 39.86 -22.87 -1.71
C ALA A 121 38.74 -23.60 -2.47
N SER A 122 37.55 -23.01 -2.45
CA SER A 122 36.44 -23.48 -3.27
C SER A 122 35.62 -22.32 -3.82
N VAL A 123 34.99 -22.55 -4.97
CA VAL A 123 34.05 -21.62 -5.60
C VAL A 123 32.87 -22.43 -6.14
N GLN A 124 31.67 -21.90 -6.04
CA GLN A 124 30.46 -22.60 -6.47
C GLN A 124 29.42 -21.65 -7.08
N ASP A 125 28.52 -22.24 -7.86
CA ASP A 125 27.28 -21.64 -8.36
C ASP A 125 26.17 -22.70 -8.22
N GLU A 126 24.98 -22.31 -7.76
CA GLU A 126 23.92 -23.24 -7.35
C GLU A 126 22.53 -22.66 -7.61
N ASP A 127 21.55 -23.54 -7.92
CA ASP A 127 20.12 -23.21 -8.03
C ASP A 127 19.25 -24.12 -7.17
N GLY A 128 18.02 -23.69 -6.91
CA GLY A 128 16.99 -24.50 -6.27
C GLY A 128 15.66 -24.49 -7.05
N GLY A 129 14.59 -24.97 -6.41
CA GLY A 129 13.22 -24.88 -6.93
C GLY A 129 12.99 -25.48 -8.31
N LEU A 130 12.12 -24.83 -9.09
CA LEU A 130 11.77 -25.22 -10.46
C LEU A 130 12.54 -24.34 -11.47
N ALA A 131 13.75 -24.76 -11.84
CA ALA A 131 14.56 -24.05 -12.84
C ALA A 131 14.57 -24.84 -14.15
N ASP A 132 14.35 -24.15 -15.27
CA ASP A 132 14.67 -24.72 -16.58
C ASP A 132 16.20 -24.74 -16.79
N TRP A 133 16.65 -25.31 -17.91
CA TRP A 133 18.07 -25.37 -18.24
C TRP A 133 18.74 -23.99 -18.18
N ARG A 134 19.66 -23.83 -17.22
CA ARG A 134 20.55 -22.68 -17.12
C ARG A 134 22.00 -23.11 -17.06
N GLN A 135 22.88 -22.29 -17.60
CA GLN A 135 24.32 -22.50 -17.47
C GLN A 135 24.79 -21.93 -16.12
N LEU A 136 25.29 -22.80 -15.25
CA LEU A 136 26.08 -22.41 -14.09
C LEU A 136 27.48 -22.03 -14.55
N TYR A 137 28.07 -21.05 -13.89
CA TYR A 137 29.41 -20.57 -14.24
C TYR A 137 30.21 -20.18 -13.01
N VAL A 138 31.42 -20.72 -12.92
CA VAL A 138 32.41 -20.32 -11.92
C VAL A 138 33.76 -20.08 -12.57
N THR A 139 34.49 -19.11 -12.04
CA THR A 139 35.86 -18.83 -12.44
C THR A 139 36.69 -18.49 -11.22
N ALA A 140 37.91 -19.02 -11.15
CA ALA A 140 38.81 -18.77 -10.04
C ALA A 140 40.27 -19.02 -10.44
N GLN A 141 41.17 -18.32 -9.76
CA GLN A 141 42.61 -18.55 -9.85
C GLN A 141 43.01 -19.60 -8.81
N ALA A 142 43.77 -20.61 -9.23
CA ALA A 142 44.29 -21.64 -8.33
C ALA A 142 45.19 -21.01 -7.23
N PRO A 143 44.90 -21.22 -5.94
CA PRO A 143 45.74 -20.73 -4.86
C PRO A 143 47.16 -21.32 -4.87
N ALA A 144 48.07 -20.67 -4.15
CA ALA A 144 49.40 -21.22 -3.89
C ALA A 144 49.31 -22.62 -3.26
N GLY A 145 50.13 -23.57 -3.73
CA GLY A 145 50.12 -24.96 -3.25
C GLY A 145 49.08 -25.87 -3.90
N THR A 146 48.27 -25.37 -4.83
CA THR A 146 47.36 -26.20 -5.64
C THR A 146 48.17 -27.18 -6.49
N VAL A 147 47.77 -28.45 -6.47
CA VAL A 147 48.31 -29.52 -7.34
C VAL A 147 47.21 -30.10 -8.24
N LYS A 148 45.94 -29.98 -7.83
CA LYS A 148 44.79 -30.41 -8.61
C LYS A 148 43.54 -29.60 -8.27
N VAL A 149 42.60 -29.59 -9.19
CA VAL A 149 41.24 -29.07 -9.00
C VAL A 149 40.24 -30.22 -9.12
N LYS A 150 39.28 -30.27 -8.20
CA LYS A 150 38.11 -31.15 -8.29
C LYS A 150 36.95 -30.38 -8.84
N TYR A 151 36.50 -30.76 -10.02
CA TYR A 151 35.23 -30.32 -10.59
C TYR A 151 34.14 -31.24 -10.07
N SER A 152 33.09 -30.68 -9.47
CA SER A 152 31.94 -31.44 -8.98
C SER A 152 30.63 -30.80 -9.41
N VAL A 153 29.69 -31.62 -9.87
CA VAL A 153 28.27 -31.28 -9.80
C VAL A 153 27.70 -31.90 -8.53
N PHE A 154 26.83 -31.20 -7.82
CA PHE A 154 26.31 -31.66 -6.53
C PHE A 154 24.82 -31.42 -6.37
N VAL A 155 24.20 -32.20 -5.49
CA VAL A 155 22.84 -32.02 -4.97
C VAL A 155 22.93 -32.01 -3.46
N PHE A 156 22.27 -31.04 -2.84
CA PHE A 156 22.22 -30.86 -1.40
C PHE A 156 20.77 -30.68 -0.95
N ALA A 157 20.37 -31.32 0.15
CA ALA A 157 19.13 -30.99 0.87
C ALA A 157 19.38 -31.07 2.38
N PRO A 158 19.01 -30.05 3.16
CA PRO A 158 19.29 -30.04 4.60
C PRO A 158 18.44 -31.08 5.33
N GLN A 159 18.98 -31.62 6.43
CA GLN A 159 18.31 -32.62 7.26
C GLN A 159 16.94 -32.15 7.76
N SER A 160 16.80 -30.85 8.04
CA SER A 160 15.54 -30.25 8.50
C SER A 160 14.36 -30.52 7.58
N GLU A 161 14.59 -30.80 6.30
CA GLU A 161 13.55 -31.08 5.31
C GLU A 161 13.03 -32.52 5.33
N SER A 162 13.75 -33.42 5.99
CA SER A 162 13.23 -34.75 6.33
C SER A 162 12.04 -34.63 7.31
N GLN A 163 12.08 -33.65 8.21
CA GLN A 163 11.13 -33.51 9.32
C GLN A 163 9.88 -32.72 8.93
N THR A 164 9.97 -31.81 7.96
CA THR A 164 8.84 -31.04 7.42
C THR A 164 8.05 -31.80 6.36
N GLY A 165 7.92 -33.12 6.49
CA GLY A 165 7.17 -33.95 5.56
C GLY A 165 7.91 -34.36 4.29
N GLY A 166 9.25 -34.27 4.29
CA GLY A 166 10.06 -34.73 3.16
C GLY A 166 9.92 -33.83 1.92
N ILE A 167 9.77 -32.52 2.09
CA ILE A 167 9.47 -31.59 0.98
C ILE A 167 10.50 -31.62 -0.16
N ALA A 168 11.76 -31.95 0.12
CA ALA A 168 12.80 -32.13 -0.88
C ALA A 168 12.87 -33.56 -1.46
N VAL A 169 12.30 -34.55 -0.78
CA VAL A 169 12.35 -35.96 -1.21
C VAL A 169 11.60 -36.11 -2.53
N GLY A 170 12.23 -36.78 -3.49
CA GLY A 170 11.74 -36.90 -4.85
C GLY A 170 12.11 -35.73 -5.76
N GLY A 171 12.71 -34.66 -5.24
CA GLY A 171 13.24 -33.56 -6.05
C GLY A 171 14.31 -34.06 -7.03
N GLN A 172 14.24 -33.63 -8.28
CA GLN A 172 15.10 -34.10 -9.37
C GLN A 172 16.00 -32.99 -9.88
N THR A 173 17.22 -33.35 -10.27
CA THR A 173 18.21 -32.42 -10.80
C THR A 173 18.92 -33.06 -11.98
N TYR A 174 19.14 -32.30 -13.04
CA TYR A 174 19.73 -32.76 -14.29
C TYR A 174 20.93 -31.90 -14.63
N PHE A 175 22.03 -32.54 -15.02
CA PHE A 175 23.29 -31.90 -15.38
C PHE A 175 23.72 -32.33 -16.78
N ASP A 176 24.21 -31.37 -17.56
CA ASP A 176 24.66 -31.61 -18.94
C ASP A 176 25.76 -30.59 -19.34
N GLU A 177 26.48 -30.85 -20.45
CA GLU A 177 27.50 -29.95 -21.02
C GLU A 177 28.54 -29.44 -19.98
N ALA A 178 29.13 -30.33 -19.19
CA ALA A 178 30.14 -29.95 -18.20
C ALA A 178 31.42 -29.48 -18.90
N VAL A 179 31.92 -28.29 -18.56
CA VAL A 179 33.19 -27.79 -19.10
C VAL A 179 34.10 -27.40 -17.95
N LEU A 180 35.35 -27.86 -17.99
CA LEU A 180 36.45 -27.30 -17.22
C LEU A 180 37.57 -26.96 -18.20
N THR A 181 38.05 -25.73 -18.18
CA THR A 181 39.13 -25.32 -19.08
C THR A 181 39.95 -24.19 -18.49
N THR A 182 41.08 -23.92 -19.12
CA THR A 182 41.96 -22.78 -18.82
C THR A 182 41.84 -21.69 -19.88
N ALA A 183 41.18 -21.99 -21.00
CA ALA A 183 40.75 -20.99 -21.96
C ALA A 183 39.59 -20.18 -21.37
N VAL A 184 39.56 -18.88 -21.66
CA VAL A 184 38.51 -18.00 -21.16
C VAL A 184 37.16 -18.45 -21.73
N ILE A 185 36.22 -18.74 -20.83
CA ILE A 185 34.79 -18.85 -21.17
C ILE A 185 34.15 -17.52 -20.80
N ALA A 186 33.41 -16.92 -21.73
CA ALA A 186 32.62 -15.74 -21.41
C ALA A 186 31.56 -16.12 -20.35
N PRO A 187 31.41 -15.36 -19.24
CA PRO A 187 30.34 -15.60 -18.30
C PRO A 187 28.98 -15.60 -19.01
N PRO A 188 28.00 -16.40 -18.54
CA PRO A 188 26.63 -16.31 -18.99
C PRO A 188 26.17 -14.86 -18.95
N GLN A 189 25.37 -14.45 -19.94
CA GLN A 189 24.80 -13.12 -19.93
C GLN A 189 23.93 -12.97 -18.67
N VAL A 190 24.38 -12.14 -17.73
CA VAL A 190 23.56 -11.78 -16.56
C VAL A 190 22.29 -11.12 -17.09
N PRO A 191 21.11 -11.56 -16.67
CA PRO A 191 19.87 -11.02 -17.20
C PRO A 191 19.77 -9.52 -16.90
N ALA A 192 19.16 -8.79 -17.83
CA ALA A 192 18.90 -7.36 -17.66
C ALA A 192 17.65 -7.09 -16.79
N PHE A 193 16.83 -8.11 -16.56
CA PHE A 193 15.57 -8.05 -15.84
C PHE A 193 15.50 -9.14 -14.78
N LEU A 194 14.71 -8.90 -13.73
CA LEU A 194 14.51 -9.92 -12.70
C LEU A 194 13.87 -11.17 -13.31
N SER A 195 14.47 -12.33 -13.04
CA SER A 195 13.84 -13.62 -13.30
C SER A 195 13.12 -14.08 -12.04
N ASN A 196 11.90 -14.61 -12.19
CA ASN A 196 11.08 -15.10 -11.09
C ASN A 196 10.79 -14.03 -9.98
N PRO A 197 10.24 -12.85 -10.35
CA PRO A 197 10.04 -11.73 -9.41
C PRO A 197 9.03 -12.00 -8.29
N GLY A 198 8.04 -12.88 -8.51
CA GLY A 198 7.06 -13.32 -7.52
C GLY A 198 7.43 -14.61 -6.79
N PHE A 199 8.64 -15.14 -6.99
CA PHE A 199 9.09 -16.40 -6.35
C PHE A 199 8.21 -17.63 -6.66
N GLU A 200 7.46 -17.62 -7.77
CA GLU A 200 6.61 -18.73 -8.22
C GLU A 200 7.40 -20.04 -8.43
N ASN A 201 8.68 -19.92 -8.77
CA ASN A 201 9.60 -21.05 -8.90
C ASN A 201 10.52 -21.22 -7.68
N GLY A 202 10.14 -20.63 -6.55
CA GLY A 202 10.93 -20.56 -5.32
C GLY A 202 12.19 -19.73 -5.48
N PHE A 203 13.34 -20.23 -5.00
CA PHE A 203 14.65 -19.56 -5.18
C PHE A 203 15.32 -19.87 -6.53
N ALA A 204 14.58 -20.43 -7.49
CA ALA A 204 15.09 -20.71 -8.81
C ALA A 204 15.46 -19.43 -9.59
N ASN A 205 16.25 -19.60 -10.65
CA ASN A 205 16.59 -18.55 -11.61
C ASN A 205 17.43 -17.42 -10.99
N ASN A 206 18.55 -17.76 -10.35
CA ASN A 206 19.55 -16.82 -9.82
C ASN A 206 19.16 -16.05 -8.55
N TRP A 207 18.08 -16.43 -7.85
CA TRP A 207 17.78 -15.86 -6.52
C TRP A 207 18.69 -16.49 -5.47
N LYS A 208 19.71 -15.74 -5.05
CA LYS A 208 20.67 -16.14 -4.01
C LYS A 208 20.14 -15.77 -2.63
N ARG A 209 20.22 -16.71 -1.69
CA ARG A 209 19.96 -16.43 -0.27
C ARG A 209 21.15 -15.71 0.33
N VAL A 210 20.89 -14.65 1.07
CA VAL A 210 21.90 -13.82 1.72
C VAL A 210 21.80 -14.06 3.23
N LEU A 211 22.78 -14.77 3.81
CA LEU A 211 22.96 -15.00 5.25
C LEU A 211 21.81 -15.73 5.99
N ILE A 212 22.19 -16.79 6.73
CA ILE A 212 21.43 -17.51 7.79
C ILE A 212 20.11 -18.17 7.32
N PRO A 213 19.81 -19.43 7.69
CA PRO A 213 18.81 -20.27 7.02
C PRO A 213 17.32 -19.90 7.24
N SER A 214 16.98 -18.65 7.57
CA SER A 214 15.61 -18.26 7.95
C SER A 214 14.63 -18.07 6.78
N TRP A 215 15.11 -18.16 5.52
CA TRP A 215 14.24 -17.94 4.37
C TRP A 215 13.60 -19.21 3.85
N ILE A 216 12.29 -19.17 3.72
CA ILE A 216 11.47 -20.19 3.10
C ILE A 216 10.54 -19.55 2.07
N VAL A 217 10.07 -20.34 1.12
CA VAL A 217 8.99 -19.93 0.22
C VAL A 217 7.67 -20.16 0.96
N ASP A 218 6.80 -19.16 0.96
CA ASP A 218 5.52 -19.13 1.66
C ASP A 218 4.36 -19.22 0.66
N ASP A 219 3.47 -20.19 0.85
CA ASP A 219 2.29 -20.45 0.01
C ASP A 219 0.98 -20.00 0.67
N GLN A 220 1.06 -19.33 1.82
CA GLN A 220 -0.11 -18.81 2.55
C GLN A 220 -0.22 -17.30 2.46
N ASN A 221 0.91 -16.62 2.24
CA ASN A 221 0.98 -15.17 2.26
C ASN A 221 1.67 -14.68 0.99
N PHE A 222 0.90 -14.41 -0.07
CA PHE A 222 1.37 -13.82 -1.33
C PHE A 222 0.42 -12.69 -1.79
N THR A 223 0.88 -11.83 -2.70
CA THR A 223 0.06 -10.77 -3.32
C THR A 223 -0.56 -11.20 -4.63
N GLN A 224 0.19 -11.95 -5.43
CA GLN A 224 -0.23 -12.52 -6.71
C GLN A 224 0.42 -13.88 -6.87
N GLY A 225 -0.14 -14.73 -7.75
CA GLY A 225 0.40 -16.06 -7.99
C GLY A 225 0.10 -17.05 -6.85
N SER A 226 1.08 -17.87 -6.50
CA SER A 226 0.94 -18.93 -5.48
C SER A 226 1.98 -18.86 -4.37
N PHE A 227 3.03 -18.04 -4.53
CA PHE A 227 4.17 -18.06 -3.62
C PHE A 227 4.66 -16.65 -3.29
N SER A 228 5.32 -16.53 -2.14
CA SER A 228 6.15 -15.39 -1.77
C SER A 228 7.43 -15.91 -1.13
N VAL A 229 8.38 -15.01 -0.86
CA VAL A 229 9.52 -15.34 -0.01
C VAL A 229 9.30 -14.83 1.41
N LYS A 230 9.59 -15.65 2.43
CA LYS A 230 9.37 -15.34 3.85
C LYS A 230 10.68 -15.46 4.62
N SER A 231 10.93 -14.50 5.51
CA SER A 231 12.01 -14.52 6.49
C SER A 231 11.44 -14.43 7.89
N THR A 232 12.01 -15.22 8.81
CA THR A 232 11.69 -15.15 10.24
C THR A 232 12.91 -14.68 11.01
N ILE A 233 12.76 -13.62 11.80
CA ILE A 233 13.82 -13.13 12.67
C ILE A 233 14.02 -14.13 13.81
N ASP A 234 15.17 -14.78 13.85
CA ASP A 234 15.58 -15.64 14.97
C ASP A 234 16.92 -15.16 15.52
N LEU A 235 16.85 -14.41 16.62
CA LEU A 235 18.02 -13.84 17.28
C LEU A 235 18.85 -14.88 18.01
N ASN A 236 18.35 -16.10 18.20
CA ASN A 236 19.12 -17.17 18.81
C ASN A 236 20.18 -17.74 17.85
N LEU A 237 20.04 -17.52 16.54
CA LEU A 237 21.00 -17.96 15.53
C LEU A 237 22.26 -17.08 15.48
N THR A 238 22.20 -15.87 16.03
CA THR A 238 23.32 -14.91 16.05
C THR A 238 23.54 -14.28 17.43
N PRO A 239 23.91 -15.05 18.47
CA PRO A 239 24.21 -14.46 19.75
C PRO A 239 25.36 -13.46 19.61
N GLY A 240 25.11 -12.19 19.93
CA GLY A 240 26.15 -11.16 19.89
C GLY A 240 26.26 -10.39 18.58
N GLN A 241 25.36 -10.60 17.61
CA GLN A 241 25.39 -9.89 16.32
C GLN A 241 23.98 -9.44 15.90
N ASP A 242 23.95 -8.43 15.04
CA ASP A 242 22.75 -8.04 14.33
C ASP A 242 22.24 -9.19 13.44
N PHE A 243 20.92 -9.36 13.40
CA PHE A 243 20.29 -10.31 12.49
C PHE A 243 20.14 -9.68 11.12
N PHE A 244 20.72 -10.33 10.11
CA PHE A 244 20.56 -10.00 8.70
C PHE A 244 20.24 -11.26 7.93
N SER A 245 19.14 -11.23 7.19
CA SER A 245 18.79 -12.31 6.28
C SER A 245 18.13 -11.72 5.04
N GLY A 246 18.45 -12.23 3.85
CA GLY A 246 17.95 -11.72 2.59
C GLY A 246 17.75 -12.74 1.47
N ALA A 247 17.07 -12.30 0.41
CA ALA A 247 17.16 -12.87 -0.93
C ALA A 247 17.69 -11.80 -1.88
N SER A 248 18.51 -12.19 -2.85
CA SER A 248 19.10 -11.26 -3.82
C SER A 248 19.20 -11.84 -5.22
N GLN A 249 19.17 -10.97 -6.22
CA GLN A 249 19.46 -11.35 -7.59
C GLN A 249 20.39 -10.30 -8.23
N ASP A 250 21.43 -10.80 -8.88
CA ASP A 250 22.42 -9.99 -9.59
C ASP A 250 21.93 -9.75 -11.04
N LEU A 251 21.93 -8.49 -11.48
CA LEU A 251 21.44 -8.06 -12.79
C LEU A 251 22.48 -7.23 -13.53
N ARG A 252 22.51 -7.37 -14.86
CA ARG A 252 23.35 -6.53 -15.71
C ARG A 252 22.80 -5.11 -15.72
N TYR A 253 23.64 -4.13 -15.39
CA TYR A 253 23.31 -2.74 -15.55
C TYR A 253 23.29 -2.38 -17.04
N LEU A 254 22.18 -1.83 -17.53
CA LEU A 254 22.06 -1.39 -18.92
C LEU A 254 22.56 0.06 -19.09
N SER A 255 21.86 1.01 -18.45
CA SER A 255 22.18 2.44 -18.41
C SER A 255 21.07 3.20 -17.69
N GLY A 256 21.35 4.41 -17.24
CA GLY A 256 20.34 5.35 -16.70
C GLY A 256 19.95 5.09 -15.24
N PRO A 257 18.98 5.85 -14.72
CA PRO A 257 18.49 5.66 -13.36
C PRO A 257 17.83 4.29 -13.18
N VAL A 258 17.96 3.74 -11.98
CA VAL A 258 17.41 2.44 -11.61
C VAL A 258 16.30 2.62 -10.58
N PHE A 259 15.20 1.92 -10.79
CA PHE A 259 14.02 1.93 -9.94
C PHE A 259 13.75 0.51 -9.46
N ALA A 260 13.36 0.35 -8.19
CA ALA A 260 12.96 -0.95 -7.67
C ALA A 260 11.71 -0.86 -6.81
N SER A 261 10.88 -1.90 -6.86
CA SER A 261 9.81 -2.06 -5.88
C SER A 261 9.65 -3.50 -5.45
N ALA A 262 9.06 -3.71 -4.28
CA ALA A 262 8.63 -5.01 -3.80
C ALA A 262 7.32 -4.83 -3.04
N GLN A 263 6.41 -5.79 -3.12
CA GLN A 263 5.37 -5.93 -2.12
C GLN A 263 6.00 -6.57 -0.90
N ALA A 264 5.73 -6.01 0.28
CA ALA A 264 6.22 -6.54 1.53
C ALA A 264 5.11 -6.53 2.58
N ARG A 265 5.06 -7.59 3.40
CA ARG A 265 4.20 -7.70 4.57
C ARG A 265 5.06 -7.99 5.79
N THR A 266 4.83 -7.30 6.90
CA THR A 266 5.65 -7.44 8.11
C THR A 266 4.79 -7.73 9.34
N LEU A 267 4.96 -8.90 9.95
CA LEU A 267 4.46 -9.22 11.29
C LEU A 267 5.59 -9.02 12.30
N ILE A 268 6.27 -7.87 12.21
CA ILE A 268 7.33 -7.48 13.13
C ILE A 268 6.74 -6.46 14.09
N ASN A 269 7.01 -6.64 15.39
CA ASN A 269 6.54 -5.71 16.42
C ASN A 269 6.92 -4.26 16.05
N PRO A 270 5.95 -3.34 15.87
CA PRO A 270 6.22 -1.95 15.47
C PRO A 270 7.12 -1.20 16.45
N ALA A 271 7.13 -1.58 17.73
CA ALA A 271 7.98 -0.97 18.76
C ALA A 271 9.44 -1.48 18.71
N SER A 272 9.74 -2.48 17.87
CA SER A 272 11.07 -3.04 17.72
C SER A 272 11.90 -2.29 16.65
N THR A 273 13.21 -2.50 16.64
CA THR A 273 14.09 -2.08 15.52
C THR A 273 13.99 -2.99 14.29
N GLY A 274 13.17 -4.05 14.34
CA GLY A 274 13.04 -5.00 13.24
C GLY A 274 12.34 -4.37 12.04
N LEU A 275 12.80 -4.68 10.84
CA LEU A 275 12.27 -4.11 9.60
C LEU A 275 12.39 -5.04 8.39
N ALA A 276 11.51 -4.83 7.42
CA ALA A 276 11.67 -5.30 6.05
C ALA A 276 12.32 -4.20 5.21
N GLU A 277 13.27 -4.54 4.35
CA GLU A 277 14.02 -3.60 3.54
C GLU A 277 14.12 -4.09 2.10
N LEU A 278 13.87 -3.18 1.15
CA LEU A 278 14.31 -3.32 -0.23
C LEU A 278 15.60 -2.52 -0.38
N LYS A 279 16.62 -3.12 -0.98
CA LYS A 279 17.94 -2.51 -1.18
C LYS A 279 18.47 -2.75 -2.60
N LEU A 280 19.12 -1.74 -3.14
CA LEU A 280 19.91 -1.79 -4.37
C LEU A 280 21.39 -1.60 -4.01
N GLU A 281 22.26 -2.45 -4.57
CA GLU A 281 23.71 -2.33 -4.48
C GLU A 281 24.33 -2.28 -5.88
N PHE A 282 25.29 -1.39 -6.09
CA PHE A 282 25.92 -1.16 -7.39
C PHE A 282 27.39 -1.62 -7.39
N TYR A 283 27.82 -2.34 -8.42
CA TYR A 283 29.18 -2.91 -8.49
C TYR A 283 29.87 -2.65 -9.83
N ASP A 284 31.20 -2.56 -9.79
CA ASP A 284 32.10 -2.35 -10.94
C ASP A 284 32.46 -3.64 -11.70
N ARG A 285 31.98 -4.80 -11.21
CA ARG A 285 32.28 -6.12 -11.76
C ARG A 285 31.10 -7.08 -11.59
N PHE A 286 31.05 -8.11 -12.44
CA PHE A 286 30.10 -9.22 -12.31
C PHE A 286 30.55 -10.20 -11.21
N ASN A 287 29.58 -10.76 -10.50
CA ASN A 287 29.77 -11.76 -9.44
C ASN A 287 30.82 -11.33 -8.37
N PRO A 288 30.65 -10.17 -7.72
CA PRO A 288 31.57 -9.70 -6.70
C PRO A 288 31.63 -10.71 -5.55
N ALA A 289 32.86 -11.01 -5.08
CA ALA A 289 33.04 -11.80 -3.87
C ALA A 289 32.33 -11.11 -2.68
N PRO A 290 31.85 -11.85 -1.66
CA PRO A 290 31.13 -11.28 -0.53
C PRO A 290 31.88 -10.17 0.23
N THR A 291 33.20 -10.11 0.11
CA THR A 291 34.06 -9.09 0.72
C THR A 291 34.17 -7.79 -0.08
N VAL A 292 33.71 -7.77 -1.33
CA VAL A 292 33.78 -6.58 -2.19
C VAL A 292 32.69 -5.61 -1.77
N GLN A 293 33.12 -4.39 -1.40
CA GLN A 293 32.20 -3.30 -1.08
C GLN A 293 31.51 -2.78 -2.34
N PRO A 294 30.20 -2.47 -2.30
CA PRO A 294 29.52 -1.85 -3.42
C PRO A 294 30.03 -0.41 -3.66
N LEU A 295 29.96 0.06 -4.90
CA LEU A 295 30.24 1.45 -5.27
C LEU A 295 29.28 2.45 -4.63
N GLY A 296 28.06 1.97 -4.32
CA GLY A 296 26.99 2.73 -3.69
C GLY A 296 25.80 1.82 -3.41
N SER A 297 24.88 2.30 -2.58
CA SER A 297 23.63 1.60 -2.31
C SER A 297 22.48 2.57 -2.10
N ALA A 298 21.26 2.09 -2.31
CA ALA A 298 20.03 2.81 -1.98
C ALA A 298 19.06 1.83 -1.32
N SER A 299 18.35 2.26 -0.28
CA SER A 299 17.39 1.40 0.38
C SER A 299 16.17 2.12 0.93
N ARG A 300 15.12 1.33 1.14
CA ARG A 300 13.83 1.74 1.71
C ARG A 300 13.32 0.64 2.61
N THR A 301 12.75 1.05 3.74
CA THR A 301 12.31 0.14 4.79
C THR A 301 10.81 0.25 5.04
N LEU A 302 10.21 -0.85 5.50
CA LEU A 302 8.84 -0.95 5.95
C LEU A 302 8.83 -1.49 7.38
N ARG A 303 8.06 -0.84 8.26
CA ARG A 303 7.92 -1.21 9.68
C ARG A 303 6.45 -1.36 10.05
N GLY A 304 6.13 -2.38 10.84
CA GLY A 304 4.84 -2.52 11.53
C GLY A 304 3.61 -2.65 10.63
N ASN A 305 3.78 -3.09 9.37
CA ASN A 305 2.68 -3.25 8.43
C ASN A 305 2.15 -4.69 8.44
N ASN A 306 1.05 -4.93 9.14
CA ASN A 306 0.46 -6.26 9.29
C ASN A 306 -0.09 -6.87 7.98
N GLY A 307 -0.10 -6.11 6.88
CA GLY A 307 -0.28 -6.68 5.55
C GLY A 307 0.57 -6.06 4.47
N TRP A 308 0.13 -6.26 3.24
CA TRP A 308 0.93 -5.93 2.07
C TRP A 308 1.01 -4.43 1.84
N GLY A 309 2.24 -3.91 1.89
CA GLY A 309 2.61 -2.58 1.46
C GLY A 309 3.68 -2.64 0.37
N ARG A 310 3.68 -1.65 -0.52
CA ARG A 310 4.69 -1.58 -1.58
C ARG A 310 5.88 -0.75 -1.09
N ILE A 311 7.06 -1.33 -1.05
CA ILE A 311 8.33 -0.62 -0.85
C ILE A 311 8.81 -0.16 -2.23
N VAL A 312 9.15 1.11 -2.40
CA VAL A 312 9.61 1.68 -3.68
C VAL A 312 10.88 2.49 -3.48
N ILE A 313 11.94 2.14 -4.21
CA ILE A 313 13.16 2.93 -4.37
C ILE A 313 13.06 3.67 -5.71
N ASP A 314 12.68 4.95 -5.65
CA ASP A 314 12.50 5.82 -6.83
C ASP A 314 13.32 7.10 -6.78
N GLY A 315 14.15 7.29 -5.75
CA GLY A 315 15.09 8.42 -5.65
C GLY A 315 14.47 9.83 -5.67
N THR A 316 13.16 10.02 -5.43
CA THR A 316 12.33 11.24 -5.65
C THR A 316 11.59 11.30 -7.00
N GLY A 317 11.38 10.15 -7.65
CA GLY A 317 10.72 10.05 -8.96
C GLY A 317 11.69 10.07 -10.15
N SER A 318 12.97 10.38 -9.91
CA SER A 318 14.05 10.38 -10.91
C SER A 318 14.85 9.06 -10.96
N GLY A 319 14.61 8.14 -10.02
CA GLY A 319 15.35 6.89 -9.87
C GLY A 319 16.66 7.07 -9.09
N VAL A 320 17.32 5.96 -8.79
CA VAL A 320 18.67 5.99 -8.20
C VAL A 320 19.67 6.06 -9.34
N THR A 321 20.45 7.13 -9.41
CA THR A 321 21.56 7.26 -10.36
C THR A 321 22.73 6.38 -9.88
N PRO A 322 23.08 5.31 -10.61
CA PRO A 322 24.19 4.45 -10.20
C PRO A 322 25.53 5.20 -10.26
N PRO A 323 26.49 4.90 -9.36
CA PRO A 323 27.83 5.46 -9.45
C PRO A 323 28.51 5.16 -10.79
N VAL A 324 29.39 6.06 -11.23
CA VAL A 324 30.19 5.85 -12.46
C VAL A 324 31.00 4.55 -12.35
N GLY A 325 31.00 3.76 -13.43
CA GLY A 325 31.67 2.46 -13.47
C GLY A 325 30.79 1.28 -13.06
N THR A 326 29.52 1.50 -12.70
CA THR A 326 28.57 0.41 -12.44
C THR A 326 28.40 -0.46 -13.69
N VAL A 327 28.53 -1.79 -13.53
CA VAL A 327 28.24 -2.79 -14.57
C VAL A 327 27.18 -3.81 -14.11
N MET A 328 26.92 -3.87 -12.81
CA MET A 328 25.97 -4.79 -12.19
C MET A 328 25.17 -4.08 -11.10
N VAL A 329 23.88 -4.39 -11.04
CA VAL A 329 22.97 -4.00 -9.96
C VAL A 329 22.53 -5.26 -9.23
N ARG A 330 22.65 -5.28 -7.90
CA ARG A 330 22.06 -6.32 -7.06
C ARG A 330 20.79 -5.78 -6.42
N VAL A 331 19.70 -6.51 -6.57
CA VAL A 331 18.43 -6.25 -5.88
C VAL A 331 18.35 -7.17 -4.69
N LEU A 332 18.10 -6.62 -3.50
CA LEU A 332 17.97 -7.38 -2.26
C LEU A 332 16.64 -7.08 -1.57
N VAL A 333 15.96 -8.13 -1.14
CA VAL A 333 14.91 -8.05 -0.12
C VAL A 333 15.49 -8.59 1.18
N LEU A 334 15.41 -7.81 2.25
CA LEU A 334 16.15 -8.02 3.49
C LEU A 334 15.20 -7.93 4.69
N THR A 335 15.47 -8.76 5.69
CA THR A 335 14.92 -8.61 7.03
C THR A 335 16.07 -8.32 7.98
N TYR A 336 15.92 -7.26 8.76
CA TYR A 336 16.93 -6.81 9.71
C TYR A 336 16.35 -6.72 11.11
N ALA A 337 17.14 -7.06 12.12
CA ALA A 337 16.92 -6.66 13.50
C ALA A 337 18.25 -6.43 14.21
N ALA A 338 18.35 -5.32 14.94
CA ALA A 338 19.54 -5.02 15.73
C ALA A 338 19.73 -6.03 16.86
N GLN A 339 20.99 -6.28 17.22
CA GLN A 339 21.36 -7.10 18.36
C GLN A 339 20.65 -6.66 19.64
N GLY A 340 20.15 -7.63 20.42
CA GLY A 340 19.50 -7.37 21.72
C GLY A 340 18.04 -6.92 21.61
N ASN A 341 17.50 -6.74 20.40
CA ASN A 341 16.10 -6.40 20.20
C ASN A 341 15.19 -7.63 20.30
N THR A 342 15.00 -8.16 21.50
CA THR A 342 14.16 -9.33 21.76
C THR A 342 12.71 -9.16 21.30
N ALA A 343 12.22 -7.92 21.18
CA ALA A 343 10.88 -7.61 20.68
C ALA A 343 10.71 -7.91 19.18
N ALA A 344 11.79 -8.01 18.40
CA ALA A 344 11.75 -8.43 17.01
C ALA A 344 11.86 -9.95 16.83
N ASN A 345 12.21 -10.71 17.87
CA ASN A 345 12.38 -12.16 17.77
C ASN A 345 11.05 -12.84 17.42
N GLY A 346 11.07 -13.73 16.43
CA GLY A 346 9.88 -14.34 15.84
C GLY A 346 9.12 -13.44 14.86
N GLY A 347 9.58 -12.20 14.62
CA GLY A 347 9.02 -11.31 13.63
C GLY A 347 9.18 -11.87 12.22
N ILE A 348 8.15 -11.70 11.38
CA ILE A 348 8.12 -12.26 10.02
C ILE A 348 8.08 -11.13 9.00
N ALA A 349 8.85 -11.26 7.92
CA ALA A 349 8.70 -10.44 6.72
C ALA A 349 8.47 -11.33 5.49
N ASN A 350 7.42 -11.04 4.74
CA ASN A 350 7.14 -11.63 3.43
C ASN A 350 7.44 -10.61 2.34
N PHE A 351 8.00 -11.06 1.22
CA PHE A 351 8.22 -10.25 0.02
C PHE A 351 7.67 -10.97 -1.20
N ASP A 352 7.12 -10.18 -2.11
CA ASP A 352 6.52 -10.65 -3.36
C ASP A 352 6.64 -9.55 -4.44
N GLU A 353 6.44 -9.91 -5.70
CA GLU A 353 6.40 -9.01 -6.87
C GLU A 353 7.56 -8.02 -6.91
N VAL A 354 8.78 -8.53 -6.71
CA VAL A 354 10.00 -7.71 -6.77
C VAL A 354 10.22 -7.26 -8.20
N THR A 355 10.30 -5.96 -8.44
CA THR A 355 10.51 -5.36 -9.75
C THR A 355 11.80 -4.55 -9.76
N LEU A 356 12.60 -4.67 -10.82
CA LEU A 356 13.63 -3.72 -11.21
C LEU A 356 13.24 -3.10 -12.55
N SER A 357 13.37 -1.80 -12.70
CA SER A 357 13.11 -1.08 -13.94
C SER A 357 14.18 -0.02 -14.21
N TYR A 358 14.48 0.20 -15.49
CA TYR A 358 15.29 1.33 -15.99
C TYR A 358 14.43 2.50 -16.47
N ALA A 359 13.10 2.31 -16.49
CA ALA A 359 12.13 3.37 -16.63
C ALA A 359 11.50 3.67 -15.25
N PRO A 360 10.99 4.90 -15.01
CA PRO A 360 10.21 5.17 -13.82
C PRO A 360 9.15 4.09 -13.62
N LEU A 361 9.17 3.46 -12.45
CA LEU A 361 8.12 2.50 -12.12
C LEU A 361 6.79 3.24 -12.21
N PRO A 362 5.74 2.64 -12.80
CA PRO A 362 4.43 3.24 -12.73
C PRO A 362 4.17 3.55 -11.26
N PRO A 363 3.90 4.83 -10.92
CA PRO A 363 3.60 5.16 -9.55
C PRO A 363 2.40 4.29 -9.14
N ASN A 364 2.29 3.95 -7.86
CA ASN A 364 1.30 2.99 -7.36
C ASN A 364 -0.11 3.59 -7.44
N ASN A 365 -0.52 3.92 -8.66
CA ASN A 365 -1.56 4.85 -9.00
C ASN A 365 -2.85 4.08 -9.06
N ARG A 366 -3.35 3.85 -7.86
CA ARG A 366 -4.64 3.23 -7.65
C ARG A 366 -5.67 4.12 -8.32
N MET A 367 -6.44 3.55 -9.21
CA MET A 367 -7.55 4.25 -9.86
C MET A 367 -8.85 4.14 -9.05
N ASP A 368 -8.81 3.41 -7.92
CA ASP A 368 -9.94 3.04 -7.08
C ASP A 368 -9.49 2.72 -5.65
N VAL A 369 -10.43 2.70 -4.70
CA VAL A 369 -10.20 2.30 -3.30
C VAL A 369 -10.09 0.78 -3.21
N LEU A 370 -9.02 0.30 -2.60
CA LEU A 370 -8.79 -1.11 -2.31
C LEU A 370 -9.18 -1.44 -0.87
N ASN A 371 -9.49 -2.72 -0.59
CA ASN A 371 -9.82 -3.18 0.76
C ASN A 371 -10.90 -2.29 1.42
N ARG A 372 -11.97 -2.09 0.66
CA ARG A 372 -13.03 -1.10 0.92
C ARG A 372 -13.77 -1.31 2.23
N GLY A 373 -13.95 -2.58 2.60
CA GLY A 373 -14.59 -2.99 3.86
C GLY A 373 -13.61 -3.60 4.87
N PHE A 374 -12.30 -3.36 4.75
CA PHE A 374 -11.30 -3.75 5.76
C PHE A 374 -11.23 -5.24 6.15
N GLU A 375 -11.86 -6.13 5.38
CA GLU A 375 -11.82 -7.59 5.57
C GLU A 375 -10.40 -8.15 5.54
N ASN A 376 -9.48 -7.45 4.86
CA ASN A 376 -8.06 -7.75 4.88
C ASN A 376 -7.30 -6.79 5.81
N GLY A 377 -7.83 -6.48 6.99
CA GLY A 377 -7.18 -5.56 7.93
C GLY A 377 -7.20 -4.10 7.47
N LEU A 378 -6.24 -3.31 7.97
CA LEU A 378 -5.97 -1.94 7.48
C LEU A 378 -5.02 -1.93 6.27
N ASN A 379 -4.81 -3.09 5.66
CA ASN A 379 -3.91 -3.26 4.53
C ASN A 379 -4.36 -2.31 3.42
N SER A 380 -3.40 -1.72 2.71
CA SER A 380 -3.66 -0.75 1.65
C SER A 380 -4.13 0.65 2.09
N TRP A 381 -4.31 0.93 3.38
CA TRP A 381 -4.62 2.27 3.88
C TRP A 381 -3.40 2.92 4.53
N SER A 382 -3.28 4.25 4.39
CA SER A 382 -2.25 5.07 5.04
C SER A 382 -2.86 5.91 6.14
N GLU A 383 -2.06 6.33 7.10
CA GLU A 383 -2.52 7.14 8.22
C GLU A 383 -1.77 8.46 8.28
N GLN A 384 -2.46 9.50 8.72
CA GLN A 384 -1.88 10.79 9.00
C GLN A 384 -2.43 11.34 10.31
N PHE A 385 -1.53 11.71 11.23
CA PHE A 385 -1.83 12.30 12.54
C PHE A 385 -2.66 11.42 13.48
N GLY A 386 -2.77 11.82 14.74
CA GLY A 386 -3.57 11.15 15.76
C GLY A 386 -3.05 9.76 16.16
N PHE A 387 -3.90 8.97 16.83
CA PHE A 387 -3.57 7.61 17.22
C PHE A 387 -3.68 6.64 16.03
N PRO A 388 -2.86 5.57 15.99
CA PRO A 388 -2.97 4.55 14.96
C PRO A 388 -4.38 3.96 14.89
N ALA A 389 -4.87 3.68 13.69
CA ALA A 389 -6.12 2.94 13.53
C ALA A 389 -5.92 1.48 13.93
N THR A 390 -7.04 0.83 14.22
CA THR A 390 -7.11 -0.62 14.43
C THR A 390 -8.26 -1.18 13.60
N THR A 391 -8.33 -2.49 13.43
CA THR A 391 -9.56 -3.11 12.92
C THR A 391 -10.53 -3.39 14.05
N SER A 392 -11.82 -3.44 13.73
CA SER A 392 -12.87 -3.74 14.68
C SER A 392 -13.89 -4.72 14.11
N PRO A 393 -14.42 -5.67 14.91
CA PRO A 393 -15.55 -6.50 14.50
C PRO A 393 -16.88 -5.73 14.47
N THR A 394 -16.90 -4.47 14.90
CA THR A 394 -18.06 -3.59 14.68
C THR A 394 -18.02 -3.14 13.23
N ALA A 395 -18.63 -3.91 12.34
CA ALA A 395 -18.67 -3.66 10.90
C ALA A 395 -20.08 -3.31 10.41
N HIS A 396 -20.17 -2.60 9.29
CA HIS A 396 -21.41 -2.36 8.55
C HIS A 396 -21.65 -3.52 7.58
N GLY A 397 -20.64 -3.85 6.77
CA GLY A 397 -20.58 -5.00 5.88
C GLY A 397 -19.51 -5.99 6.35
N GLY A 398 -19.61 -7.25 5.94
CA GLY A 398 -18.55 -8.23 6.23
C GLY A 398 -18.32 -8.51 7.73
N SER A 399 -17.05 -8.65 8.11
CA SER A 399 -16.60 -9.03 9.46
C SER A 399 -15.71 -8.00 10.15
N LEU A 400 -15.15 -7.04 9.41
CA LEU A 400 -14.22 -6.04 9.94
C LEU A 400 -14.57 -4.64 9.45
N SER A 401 -14.14 -3.63 10.22
CA SER A 401 -14.11 -2.23 9.80
C SER A 401 -12.82 -1.57 10.28
N ALA A 402 -12.53 -0.37 9.77
CA ALA A 402 -11.50 0.47 10.36
C ALA A 402 -12.06 1.20 11.58
N LYS A 403 -11.32 1.18 12.69
CA LYS A 403 -11.61 1.91 13.92
C LYS A 403 -10.52 2.92 14.20
N LYS A 404 -10.92 4.15 14.45
CA LYS A 404 -10.07 5.22 14.98
C LYS A 404 -10.57 5.62 16.37
N THR A 405 -9.66 6.02 17.24
CA THR A 405 -9.96 6.41 18.63
C THR A 405 -9.42 7.81 18.87
N VAL A 406 -10.30 8.70 19.29
CA VAL A 406 -9.93 10.00 19.82
C VAL A 406 -9.44 9.79 21.25
N GLY A 407 -8.12 9.79 21.43
CA GLY A 407 -7.51 9.64 22.74
C GLY A 407 -7.44 10.95 23.53
N VAL A 408 -6.82 10.90 24.71
CA VAL A 408 -6.67 12.06 25.59
C VAL A 408 -5.77 13.10 24.92
N LEU A 409 -6.35 14.26 24.57
CA LEU A 409 -5.58 15.37 24.01
C LEU A 409 -4.63 15.96 25.04
N GLN A 410 -3.44 16.34 24.57
CA GLN A 410 -2.63 17.29 25.32
C GLN A 410 -3.36 18.65 25.36
N PRO A 411 -3.32 19.39 26.48
CA PRO A 411 -4.13 20.61 26.68
C PRO A 411 -3.95 21.72 25.63
N ALA A 412 -2.89 21.64 24.81
CA ALA A 412 -2.47 22.72 23.93
C ALA A 412 -2.99 22.62 22.48
N GLN A 413 -3.51 21.47 22.02
CA GLN A 413 -3.74 21.22 20.59
C GLN A 413 -5.09 20.55 20.30
N ASP A 414 -5.70 20.91 19.17
CA ASP A 414 -6.86 20.20 18.63
C ASP A 414 -6.45 18.81 18.13
N TYR A 415 -7.35 17.84 18.21
CA TYR A 415 -7.16 16.51 17.64
C TYR A 415 -7.56 16.52 16.18
N TYR A 416 -6.70 15.96 15.34
CA TYR A 416 -7.05 15.59 13.99
C TYR A 416 -6.39 14.25 13.66
N SER A 417 -7.13 13.36 13.03
CA SER A 417 -6.61 12.11 12.53
C SER A 417 -7.27 11.71 11.22
N GLN A 418 -6.50 11.01 10.38
CA GLN A 418 -6.92 10.64 9.04
C GLN A 418 -6.45 9.22 8.71
N LEU A 419 -7.36 8.43 8.11
CA LEU A 419 -7.08 7.15 7.46
C LEU A 419 -7.43 7.31 5.98
N PHE A 420 -6.48 7.13 5.07
CA PHE A 420 -6.64 7.56 3.68
C PHE A 420 -6.05 6.61 2.63
N GLN A 421 -6.56 6.75 1.40
CA GLN A 421 -5.91 6.28 0.17
C GLN A 421 -5.80 7.41 -0.85
N ASP A 422 -4.69 7.46 -1.56
CA ASP A 422 -4.50 8.37 -2.69
C ASP A 422 -4.95 7.70 -4.00
N ILE A 423 -5.88 8.34 -4.70
CA ILE A 423 -6.49 7.86 -5.94
C ILE A 423 -6.05 8.72 -7.12
N TYR A 424 -5.64 8.08 -8.20
CA TYR A 424 -5.08 8.71 -9.39
C TYR A 424 -6.02 8.58 -10.58
N TYR A 425 -5.88 9.51 -11.52
CA TYR A 425 -6.71 9.52 -12.72
C TYR A 425 -6.45 8.30 -13.60
N ASN A 426 -5.19 7.85 -13.71
CA ASN A 426 -4.83 6.62 -14.40
C ASN A 426 -3.57 5.99 -13.79
N ALA A 427 -3.24 4.76 -14.19
CA ALA A 427 -2.06 4.04 -13.71
C ALA A 427 -0.74 4.79 -14.02
N GLN A 428 -0.72 5.62 -15.07
CA GLN A 428 0.44 6.41 -15.48
C GLN A 428 0.67 7.65 -14.62
N GLY A 429 -0.29 8.01 -13.75
CA GLY A 429 -0.17 9.18 -12.87
C GLY A 429 -0.37 10.50 -13.60
N THR A 430 -1.05 10.46 -14.75
CA THR A 430 -1.45 11.68 -15.45
C THR A 430 -2.29 12.54 -14.52
N PRO A 431 -2.06 13.87 -14.49
CA PRO A 431 -2.93 14.78 -13.76
C PRO A 431 -4.39 14.60 -14.15
N TRP A 432 -5.28 14.80 -13.17
CA TRP A 432 -6.71 14.80 -13.40
C TRP A 432 -7.09 15.95 -14.35
N PRO A 433 -7.95 15.70 -15.36
CA PRO A 433 -8.53 16.79 -16.13
C PRO A 433 -9.29 17.73 -15.21
N VAL A 434 -9.10 19.04 -15.37
CA VAL A 434 -9.76 20.05 -14.53
C VAL A 434 -11.27 19.96 -14.67
N GLY A 435 -12.00 20.07 -13.56
CA GLY A 435 -13.46 20.04 -13.53
C GLY A 435 -14.06 18.63 -13.57
N THR A 436 -13.23 17.57 -13.58
CA THR A 436 -13.70 16.18 -13.51
C THR A 436 -14.42 15.96 -12.19
N PHE A 437 -15.64 15.44 -12.25
CA PHE A 437 -16.36 15.06 -11.04
C PHE A 437 -15.80 13.78 -10.46
N VAL A 438 -15.57 13.80 -9.15
CA VAL A 438 -15.22 12.62 -8.35
C VAL A 438 -16.25 12.43 -7.25
N TYR A 439 -16.48 11.17 -6.93
CA TYR A 439 -17.50 10.70 -6.02
C TYR A 439 -16.90 9.71 -5.05
N ALA A 440 -17.27 9.81 -3.77
CA ALA A 440 -16.93 8.80 -2.79
C ALA A 440 -18.08 8.59 -1.82
N SER A 441 -18.16 7.39 -1.29
CA SER A 441 -19.05 7.08 -0.18
C SER A 441 -18.42 6.12 0.79
N ALA A 442 -18.91 6.12 2.02
CA ALA A 442 -18.58 5.14 3.05
C ALA A 442 -19.70 5.11 4.10
N PHE A 443 -19.78 4.04 4.88
CA PHE A 443 -20.56 4.04 6.11
C PHE A 443 -19.67 4.48 7.26
N VAL A 444 -20.18 5.42 8.06
CA VAL A 444 -19.47 5.98 9.21
C VAL A 444 -20.32 5.82 10.46
N LYS A 445 -19.71 5.39 11.55
CA LYS A 445 -20.34 5.24 12.88
C LYS A 445 -19.47 5.94 13.91
N SER A 446 -20.07 6.51 14.95
CA SER A 446 -19.33 7.09 16.08
C SER A 446 -20.02 6.81 17.41
N ASN A 447 -19.25 6.79 18.50
CA ASN A 447 -19.78 6.77 19.87
C ASN A 447 -19.35 8.02 20.66
N PHE A 448 -19.04 9.12 19.96
CA PHE A 448 -18.66 10.37 20.61
C PHE A 448 -19.76 10.83 21.56
N SER A 449 -19.38 11.47 22.66
CA SER A 449 -20.37 12.08 23.55
C SER A 449 -21.15 13.18 22.81
N PRO A 450 -22.50 13.20 22.85
CA PRO A 450 -23.30 14.28 22.25
C PRO A 450 -22.99 15.66 22.83
N LEU A 451 -22.39 15.71 24.04
CA LEU A 451 -21.97 16.95 24.70
C LEU A 451 -20.65 17.52 24.16
N THR A 452 -19.91 16.74 23.35
CA THR A 452 -18.64 17.16 22.76
C THR A 452 -18.86 17.60 21.32
N LYS A 453 -17.96 18.44 20.79
CA LYS A 453 -18.02 18.89 19.40
C LYS A 453 -17.14 18.04 18.47
N ASN A 454 -16.89 16.79 18.89
CA ASN A 454 -16.16 15.79 18.14
C ASN A 454 -16.95 15.39 16.89
N ILE A 455 -16.24 15.24 15.77
CA ILE A 455 -16.82 14.84 14.50
C ILE A 455 -15.99 13.73 13.86
N ALA A 456 -16.67 12.89 13.10
CA ALA A 456 -16.07 11.91 12.20
C ALA A 456 -16.71 12.05 10.83
N GLY A 457 -16.03 11.65 9.76
CA GLY A 457 -16.58 11.83 8.43
C GLY A 457 -15.74 11.30 7.29
N LEU A 458 -16.23 11.55 6.08
CA LEU A 458 -15.54 11.28 4.83
C LEU A 458 -14.99 12.59 4.27
N GLN A 459 -13.73 12.60 3.81
CA GLN A 459 -13.04 13.79 3.31
C GLN A 459 -12.38 13.55 1.95
N PHE A 460 -12.43 14.57 1.08
CA PHE A 460 -11.55 14.72 -0.08
C PHE A 460 -10.47 15.77 0.16
N GLU A 461 -9.24 15.45 -0.25
CA GLU A 461 -8.17 16.43 -0.46
C GLU A 461 -7.61 16.28 -1.89
N PHE A 462 -7.38 17.40 -2.57
CA PHE A 462 -6.76 17.42 -3.89
C PHE A 462 -5.28 17.72 -3.76
N ILE A 463 -4.43 16.85 -4.28
CA ILE A 463 -2.98 16.93 -4.06
C ILE A 463 -2.27 17.20 -5.40
N ASP A 464 -1.33 18.14 -5.40
CA ASP A 464 -0.50 18.48 -6.54
C ASP A 464 0.68 17.51 -6.75
N ALA A 465 1.49 17.76 -7.79
CA ALA A 465 2.66 16.94 -8.11
C ALA A 465 3.77 17.00 -7.04
N GLN A 466 3.78 18.05 -6.22
CA GLN A 466 4.74 18.25 -5.13
C GLN A 466 4.27 17.60 -3.82
N GLY A 467 3.06 17.03 -3.80
CA GLY A 467 2.48 16.42 -2.62
C GLY A 467 1.74 17.39 -1.70
N ASN A 468 1.52 18.65 -2.11
CA ASN A 468 0.79 19.63 -1.31
C ASN A 468 -0.71 19.56 -1.57
N VAL A 469 -1.50 19.86 -0.53
CA VAL A 469 -2.94 20.07 -0.69
C VAL A 469 -3.18 21.37 -1.47
N ILE A 470 -3.94 21.27 -2.56
CA ILE A 470 -4.30 22.39 -3.41
C ILE A 470 -5.23 23.33 -2.63
N ARG A 471 -4.95 24.63 -2.74
CA ARG A 471 -5.65 25.70 -2.02
C ARG A 471 -6.48 26.54 -2.99
N ASN A 472 -7.58 27.10 -2.49
CA ASN A 472 -8.41 28.04 -3.23
C ASN A 472 -7.78 29.44 -3.30
N ALA A 473 -8.45 30.40 -3.94
CA ALA A 473 -7.96 31.78 -4.07
C ALA A 473 -7.75 32.52 -2.74
N ALA A 474 -8.40 32.06 -1.65
CA ALA A 474 -8.21 32.58 -0.29
C ALA A 474 -7.10 31.83 0.48
N ASN A 475 -6.28 31.03 -0.22
CA ASN A 475 -5.23 30.19 0.33
C ASN A 475 -5.73 29.15 1.36
N GLN A 476 -7.02 28.80 1.31
CA GLN A 476 -7.60 27.75 2.14
C GLN A 476 -7.53 26.40 1.41
N PRO A 477 -7.20 25.29 2.09
CA PRO A 477 -7.24 23.97 1.50
C PRO A 477 -8.61 23.69 0.85
N ILE A 478 -8.63 23.17 -0.38
CA ILE A 478 -9.87 22.71 -1.02
C ILE A 478 -10.21 21.34 -0.43
N VAL A 479 -11.02 21.36 0.62
CA VAL A 479 -11.48 20.18 1.34
C VAL A 479 -12.99 20.07 1.20
N VAL A 480 -13.47 18.89 0.79
CA VAL A 480 -14.90 18.57 0.78
C VAL A 480 -15.13 17.49 1.83
N LEU A 481 -16.08 17.74 2.73
CA LEU A 481 -16.31 16.94 3.93
C LEU A 481 -17.80 16.66 4.10
N ASP A 482 -18.13 15.45 4.53
CA ASP A 482 -19.44 15.04 5.01
C ASP A 482 -19.24 14.31 6.35
N ARG A 483 -19.99 14.69 7.38
CA ARG A 483 -19.66 14.41 8.79
C ARG A 483 -20.85 13.91 9.61
N ILE A 484 -20.54 13.17 10.68
CA ILE A 484 -21.40 12.87 11.83
C ILE A 484 -20.82 13.50 13.09
N GLY A 485 -21.68 13.70 14.09
CA GLY A 485 -21.31 14.03 15.47
C GLY A 485 -21.90 13.02 16.46
N GLY A 486 -21.50 13.11 17.72
CA GLY A 486 -22.11 12.35 18.83
C GLY A 486 -22.17 10.82 18.64
N GLN A 487 -23.23 10.21 19.18
CA GLN A 487 -23.45 8.76 19.14
C GLN A 487 -24.27 8.35 17.92
N THR A 488 -23.66 8.38 16.76
CA THR A 488 -24.34 8.05 15.51
C THR A 488 -24.08 6.59 15.14
N ASN A 489 -25.13 5.80 14.89
CA ASN A 489 -24.98 4.45 14.32
C ASN A 489 -24.48 4.55 12.86
N TRP A 490 -24.32 3.43 12.15
CA TRP A 490 -23.88 3.45 10.76
C TRP A 490 -24.74 4.39 9.89
N ASP A 491 -24.12 5.47 9.44
CA ASP A 491 -24.71 6.45 8.55
C ASP A 491 -23.93 6.50 7.24
N TYR A 492 -24.66 6.54 6.12
CA TYR A 492 -24.05 6.60 4.80
C TYR A 492 -23.61 8.03 4.50
N LYS A 493 -22.32 8.20 4.23
CA LYS A 493 -21.71 9.48 3.85
C LYS A 493 -21.36 9.49 2.38
N TYR A 494 -21.53 10.65 1.76
CA TYR A 494 -21.37 10.83 0.33
C TYR A 494 -20.69 12.16 0.02
N LEU A 495 -19.62 12.09 -0.76
CA LEU A 495 -18.92 13.26 -1.28
C LEU A 495 -19.06 13.34 -2.79
N ARG A 496 -19.18 14.57 -3.28
CA ARG A 496 -19.06 14.93 -4.68
C ARG A 496 -18.25 16.21 -4.81
N ALA A 497 -17.25 16.20 -5.67
CA ALA A 497 -16.41 17.38 -5.90
C ALA A 497 -15.88 17.42 -7.34
N GLN A 498 -15.46 18.60 -7.80
CA GLN A 498 -14.75 18.77 -9.06
C GLN A 498 -13.25 18.92 -8.79
N THR A 499 -12.42 18.25 -9.58
CA THR A 499 -10.97 18.35 -9.48
C THR A 499 -10.49 19.76 -9.85
N PRO A 500 -9.76 20.48 -8.97
CA PRO A 500 -9.13 21.74 -9.31
C PRO A 500 -7.96 21.54 -10.28
N ALA A 501 -7.46 22.65 -10.83
CA ALA A 501 -6.26 22.64 -11.66
C ALA A 501 -5.06 22.04 -10.90
N ASN A 502 -4.18 21.34 -11.63
CA ASN A 502 -2.96 20.70 -11.12
C ASN A 502 -3.17 19.51 -10.18
N THR A 503 -4.39 19.01 -10.03
CA THR A 503 -4.65 17.79 -9.24
C THR A 503 -3.93 16.59 -9.87
N VAL A 504 -2.98 15.99 -9.17
CA VAL A 504 -2.33 14.73 -9.60
C VAL A 504 -3.01 13.53 -8.96
N ARG A 505 -3.50 13.69 -7.72
CA ARG A 505 -4.25 12.65 -7.01
C ARG A 505 -5.32 13.25 -6.11
N VAL A 506 -6.39 12.49 -5.92
CA VAL A 506 -7.48 12.76 -4.99
C VAL A 506 -7.28 11.83 -3.80
N ARG A 507 -7.07 12.40 -2.63
CA ARG A 507 -7.02 11.65 -1.38
C ARG A 507 -8.42 11.46 -0.85
N VAL A 508 -8.79 10.21 -0.58
CA VAL A 508 -10.08 9.82 0.00
C VAL A 508 -9.83 9.29 1.40
N SER A 509 -10.52 9.87 2.39
CA SER A 509 -10.18 9.63 3.79
C SER A 509 -11.37 9.49 4.71
N GLY A 510 -11.28 8.57 5.67
CA GLY A 510 -11.99 8.70 6.95
C GLY A 510 -11.24 9.67 7.85
N MET A 511 -11.93 10.64 8.46
CA MET A 511 -11.33 11.67 9.31
C MET A 511 -12.03 11.79 10.65
N GLU A 512 -11.27 12.18 11.66
CA GLU A 512 -11.76 12.57 12.98
C GLU A 512 -11.23 13.95 13.35
N PHE A 513 -12.05 14.74 14.02
CA PHE A 513 -11.63 16.02 14.58
C PHE A 513 -12.29 16.26 15.94
N ALA A 514 -11.51 16.74 16.90
CA ALA A 514 -11.99 17.13 18.21
C ALA A 514 -11.27 18.40 18.68
N ARG A 515 -11.99 19.37 19.24
CA ARG A 515 -11.35 20.61 19.72
C ARG A 515 -10.76 20.39 21.10
N ARG A 516 -9.64 21.05 21.37
CA ARG A 516 -8.92 20.96 22.65
C ARG A 516 -9.77 21.26 23.90
N GLN A 517 -10.86 22.00 23.77
CA GLN A 517 -11.71 22.45 24.87
C GLN A 517 -12.85 21.47 25.22
N ASP A 518 -13.11 20.45 24.40
CA ASP A 518 -14.31 19.60 24.53
C ASP A 518 -14.09 18.38 25.45
N ALA A 519 -13.47 18.55 26.61
CA ALA A 519 -13.21 17.44 27.53
C ALA A 519 -14.50 16.87 28.18
N PRO A 520 -14.63 15.53 28.35
CA PRO A 520 -13.69 14.49 27.95
C PRO A 520 -13.86 14.09 26.47
N LEU A 521 -12.73 14.04 25.76
CA LEU A 521 -12.66 13.84 24.30
C LEU A 521 -12.71 12.36 23.87
N ALA A 522 -13.10 11.46 24.79
CA ALA A 522 -13.05 10.03 24.53
C ALA A 522 -14.15 9.61 23.56
N GLY A 523 -13.74 8.84 22.55
CA GLY A 523 -14.65 8.08 21.72
C GLY A 523 -13.94 7.53 20.49
N ASP A 524 -14.70 6.78 19.73
CA ASP A 524 -14.30 5.97 18.61
C ASP A 524 -15.17 6.33 17.40
N ALA A 525 -14.54 6.32 16.22
CA ALA A 525 -15.23 6.29 14.95
C ALA A 525 -14.88 5.02 14.19
N TRP A 526 -15.86 4.49 13.46
CA TRP A 526 -15.71 3.35 12.58
C TRP A 526 -16.03 3.74 11.15
N TYR A 527 -15.29 3.17 10.20
CA TYR A 527 -15.43 3.41 8.77
C TYR A 527 -15.48 2.09 8.04
N ASP A 528 -16.39 1.97 7.08
CA ASP A 528 -16.60 0.74 6.34
C ASP A 528 -17.17 0.99 4.92
N ASP A 529 -17.07 -0.01 4.05
CA ASP A 529 -17.63 -0.03 2.70
C ASP A 529 -17.32 1.21 1.84
N PHE A 530 -16.05 1.61 1.78
CA PHE A 530 -15.64 2.73 0.93
C PHE A 530 -15.91 2.45 -0.55
N VAL A 531 -16.47 3.41 -1.27
CA VAL A 531 -16.62 3.34 -2.73
C VAL A 531 -16.09 4.63 -3.32
N PHE A 532 -15.36 4.54 -4.43
CA PHE A 532 -14.90 5.69 -5.19
C PHE A 532 -15.31 5.56 -6.67
N SER A 533 -15.65 6.67 -7.30
CA SER A 533 -15.92 6.72 -8.73
C SER A 533 -15.53 8.07 -9.33
N LYS A 534 -15.10 8.05 -10.59
CA LYS A 534 -14.76 9.23 -11.40
C LYS A 534 -15.56 9.36 -12.70
N THR A 535 -16.39 8.36 -13.01
CA THR A 535 -17.16 8.30 -14.29
C THR A 535 -18.66 8.24 -14.05
N THR A 536 -19.09 7.54 -13.00
CA THR A 536 -20.51 7.31 -12.71
C THR A 536 -20.82 7.88 -11.34
N PRO A 537 -21.81 8.79 -11.21
CA PRO A 537 -22.30 9.18 -9.89
C PRO A 537 -22.66 7.93 -9.09
N LEU A 538 -22.19 7.84 -7.85
CA LEU A 538 -22.62 6.75 -6.96
C LEU A 538 -24.12 6.92 -6.66
N PRO A 539 -24.84 5.83 -6.33
CA PRO A 539 -26.21 5.95 -5.87
C PRO A 539 -26.27 6.99 -4.76
N LEU A 540 -27.02 8.07 -4.97
CA LEU A 540 -27.28 9.00 -3.88
C LEU A 540 -27.98 8.21 -2.79
N PRO A 541 -27.69 8.49 -1.50
CA PRO A 541 -28.53 7.97 -0.44
C PRO A 541 -29.97 8.36 -0.78
N ALA A 542 -30.93 7.48 -0.48
CA ALA A 542 -32.35 7.79 -0.63
C ALA A 542 -32.57 9.21 -0.10
N GLN A 543 -33.04 10.12 -0.97
CA GLN A 543 -33.05 11.54 -0.64
C GLN A 543 -33.66 11.73 0.74
N ARG A 544 -32.90 12.35 1.64
CA ARG A 544 -33.38 12.65 2.98
C ARG A 544 -34.50 13.67 2.81
N LEU A 545 -35.75 13.21 2.88
CA LEU A 545 -36.92 14.08 2.84
C LEU A 545 -37.19 14.74 4.19
N GLN A 546 -36.31 14.52 5.18
CA GLN A 546 -36.42 15.07 6.52
C GLN A 546 -35.06 15.47 7.10
N THR A 547 -35.07 16.41 8.05
CA THR A 547 -33.88 16.74 8.88
C THR A 547 -33.39 15.50 9.60
N VAL A 548 -32.07 15.37 9.74
CA VAL A 548 -31.47 14.36 10.63
C VAL A 548 -31.25 14.93 12.02
N ASN A 549 -31.27 14.06 13.04
CA ASN A 549 -30.95 14.48 14.40
C ASN A 549 -31.78 15.70 14.86
N ALA A 550 -33.10 15.64 14.62
CA ALA A 550 -34.02 16.72 14.92
C ALA A 550 -34.06 17.06 16.42
N GLY A 551 -33.91 16.06 17.29
CA GLY A 551 -33.84 16.24 18.74
C GLY A 551 -32.44 16.45 19.31
N PHE A 552 -31.42 16.62 18.46
CA PHE A 552 -30.02 16.83 18.89
C PHE A 552 -29.41 15.72 19.76
N GLU A 553 -29.98 14.51 19.75
CA GLU A 553 -29.50 13.36 20.51
C GLU A 553 -28.09 12.90 20.10
N ASN A 554 -27.67 13.23 18.88
CA ASN A 554 -26.30 13.01 18.38
C ASN A 554 -25.43 14.29 18.45
N GLY A 555 -25.85 15.26 19.25
CA GLY A 555 -25.19 16.54 19.43
C GLY A 555 -25.42 17.50 18.26
N LEU A 556 -24.84 18.70 18.34
CA LEU A 556 -25.19 19.80 17.43
C LEU A 556 -24.48 19.75 16.08
N ARG A 557 -23.64 18.74 15.84
CA ARG A 557 -22.80 18.62 14.63
C ARG A 557 -23.13 17.43 13.75
N ASP A 558 -24.14 16.65 14.13
CA ASP A 558 -24.70 15.62 13.26
C ASP A 558 -25.77 16.25 12.36
N GLY A 559 -25.36 16.61 11.14
CA GLY A 559 -26.21 17.18 10.09
C GLY A 559 -26.55 18.67 10.20
N TRP A 560 -26.24 19.33 11.31
CA TRP A 560 -26.44 20.77 11.52
C TRP A 560 -25.15 21.57 11.31
N ASP A 561 -25.25 22.65 10.54
CA ASP A 561 -24.17 23.62 10.30
C ASP A 561 -24.38 24.90 11.13
N GLU A 562 -23.29 25.42 11.70
CA GLU A 562 -23.28 26.63 12.53
C GLU A 562 -22.38 27.71 11.91
N PRO A 563 -22.86 28.47 10.91
CA PRO A 563 -22.04 29.45 10.18
C PRO A 563 -21.69 30.70 10.99
N PHE A 564 -22.35 30.94 12.13
CA PHE A 564 -22.16 32.11 12.99
C PHE A 564 -21.78 31.69 14.41
N GLU A 565 -22.31 32.37 15.43
CA GLU A 565 -22.11 32.05 16.85
C GLU A 565 -22.60 30.64 17.16
N GLN A 566 -21.78 29.88 17.91
CA GLN A 566 -22.00 28.46 18.14
C GLN A 566 -22.89 28.20 19.35
N GLY A 567 -23.79 27.25 19.20
CA GLY A 567 -24.58 26.65 20.27
C GLY A 567 -23.78 25.62 21.08
N GLU A 568 -24.44 25.16 22.12
CA GLU A 568 -24.01 24.08 23.01
C GLU A 568 -25.13 23.03 23.10
N ILE A 569 -24.79 21.81 23.49
CA ILE A 569 -25.80 20.78 23.79
C ILE A 569 -26.01 20.75 25.30
N THR A 570 -27.26 20.69 25.73
CA THR A 570 -27.64 20.70 27.14
C THR A 570 -28.53 19.53 27.48
N THR A 571 -28.43 19.04 28.72
CA THR A 571 -29.34 18.05 29.32
C THR A 571 -30.35 18.67 30.29
N THR A 572 -30.25 19.98 30.53
CA THR A 572 -31.00 20.65 31.60
C THR A 572 -32.41 21.09 31.20
N ALA A 573 -32.67 21.13 29.90
CA ALA A 573 -33.97 21.48 29.36
C ALA A 573 -34.17 20.84 27.98
N PRO A 574 -34.25 19.50 27.85
CA PRO A 574 -34.82 18.87 26.67
C PRO A 574 -36.35 19.06 26.64
N HIS A 575 -36.93 19.07 25.44
CA HIS A 575 -38.37 18.91 25.24
C HIS A 575 -38.72 17.42 25.18
N SER A 576 -37.97 16.67 24.37
CA SER A 576 -38.02 15.21 24.30
C SER A 576 -36.60 14.63 24.35
N GLY A 577 -36.46 13.32 24.59
CA GLY A 577 -35.13 12.71 24.69
C GLY A 577 -34.29 13.21 25.87
N ASN A 578 -32.97 13.27 25.69
CA ASN A 578 -32.01 13.66 26.73
C ASN A 578 -31.33 15.00 26.44
N TYR A 579 -31.40 15.49 25.20
CA TYR A 579 -30.60 16.61 24.75
C TYR A 579 -31.45 17.69 24.09
N ALA A 580 -30.94 18.92 24.14
CA ALA A 580 -31.44 20.04 23.34
C ALA A 580 -30.28 20.94 22.95
N ALA A 581 -30.46 21.73 21.90
CA ALA A 581 -29.55 22.80 21.53
C ALA A 581 -29.79 24.01 22.44
N GLU A 582 -28.75 24.55 23.08
CA GLU A 582 -28.77 25.78 23.86
C GLU A 582 -27.91 26.86 23.18
N TYR A 583 -28.45 28.06 23.09
CA TYR A 583 -27.74 29.26 22.65
C TYR A 583 -27.82 30.32 23.74
N THR A 584 -26.65 30.83 24.15
CA THR A 584 -26.55 31.92 25.13
C THR A 584 -26.22 33.21 24.40
N VAL A 585 -27.05 34.23 24.56
CA VAL A 585 -26.82 35.58 24.00
C VAL A 585 -25.53 36.16 24.60
N ARG A 586 -24.58 36.48 23.72
CA ARG A 586 -23.27 37.06 24.07
C ARG A 586 -22.99 38.24 23.14
N PHE A 587 -22.32 39.27 23.62
CA PHE A 587 -21.84 40.37 22.77
C PHE A 587 -20.31 40.38 22.81
N VAL A 588 -19.69 39.95 21.72
CA VAL A 588 -18.22 39.97 21.57
C VAL A 588 -17.76 41.29 20.93
N LEU A 589 -18.67 41.97 20.21
CA LEU A 589 -18.44 43.20 19.45
C LEU A 589 -19.72 44.09 19.49
N PRO A 590 -19.65 45.39 19.14
CA PRO A 590 -20.82 46.28 19.09
C PRO A 590 -21.72 46.02 17.87
N ILE A 591 -22.07 44.76 17.65
CA ILE A 591 -22.98 44.30 16.59
C ILE A 591 -24.08 43.46 17.24
N ASP A 592 -25.18 43.29 16.52
CA ASP A 592 -26.27 42.41 16.95
C ASP A 592 -25.76 40.97 17.07
N TYR A 593 -26.24 40.25 18.09
CA TYR A 593 -25.96 38.84 18.25
C TYR A 593 -26.87 38.05 17.33
N PHE A 594 -26.26 37.22 16.48
CA PHE A 594 -26.98 36.31 15.60
C PHE A 594 -26.31 34.94 15.63
N ALA A 595 -27.07 33.93 16.06
CA ALA A 595 -26.63 32.54 16.09
C ALA A 595 -27.61 31.69 15.31
N VAL A 596 -27.11 30.73 14.53
CA VAL A 596 -27.97 29.80 13.79
C VAL A 596 -27.39 28.39 13.77
N ALA A 597 -28.26 27.40 13.84
CA ALA A 597 -28.01 26.06 13.33
C ALA A 597 -28.88 25.84 12.09
N THR A 598 -28.30 25.35 11.00
CA THR A 598 -29.01 25.11 9.75
C THR A 598 -28.83 23.70 9.22
N GLN A 599 -29.86 23.16 8.58
CA GLN A 599 -29.75 21.99 7.70
C GLN A 599 -30.28 22.32 6.32
N GLU A 600 -29.66 21.74 5.31
CA GLU A 600 -30.09 21.84 3.92
C GLU A 600 -30.70 20.52 3.44
N ILE A 601 -31.88 20.60 2.82
CA ILE A 601 -32.58 19.45 2.25
C ILE A 601 -32.82 19.69 0.76
N ALA A 602 -32.47 18.71 -0.06
CA ALA A 602 -32.75 18.73 -1.49
C ALA A 602 -34.26 18.61 -1.75
N LEU A 603 -34.76 19.38 -2.70
CA LEU A 603 -36.18 19.38 -3.07
C LEU A 603 -36.39 18.63 -4.36
N GLN A 604 -37.54 17.96 -4.45
CA GLN A 604 -38.14 17.55 -5.71
C GLN A 604 -39.24 18.58 -6.04
N GLY A 605 -39.32 19.00 -7.31
CA GLY A 605 -40.26 20.06 -7.72
C GLY A 605 -41.72 19.75 -7.33
N ASN A 606 -42.52 20.81 -7.12
CA ASN A 606 -43.95 20.74 -6.76
C ASN A 606 -44.26 19.99 -5.44
N THR A 607 -43.45 20.20 -4.41
CA THR A 607 -43.67 19.63 -3.06
C THR A 607 -44.10 20.72 -2.06
N LEU A 608 -44.76 20.31 -0.97
CA LEU A 608 -44.93 21.16 0.23
C LEU A 608 -43.79 20.88 1.20
N VAL A 609 -43.25 21.93 1.80
CA VAL A 609 -42.36 21.81 2.95
C VAL A 609 -43.13 22.11 4.22
N ARG A 610 -42.92 21.27 5.24
CA ARG A 610 -43.40 21.49 6.61
C ARG A 610 -42.21 21.51 7.54
N ALA A 611 -41.98 22.63 8.20
CA ALA A 611 -40.96 22.78 9.23
C ALA A 611 -41.64 22.96 10.59
N SER A 612 -41.10 22.33 11.62
CA SER A 612 -41.54 22.52 13.00
C SER A 612 -40.39 22.37 13.96
N GLY A 613 -40.42 23.10 15.06
CA GLY A 613 -39.44 22.94 16.14
C GLY A 613 -40.02 23.42 17.45
N TRP A 614 -39.61 22.81 18.55
CA TRP A 614 -39.93 23.30 19.88
C TRP A 614 -38.87 24.31 20.29
N VAL A 615 -39.34 25.46 20.78
CA VAL A 615 -38.48 26.57 21.24
C VAL A 615 -38.85 26.93 22.67
N LYS A 616 -37.84 27.08 23.53
CA LYS A 616 -37.97 27.59 24.90
C LYS A 616 -36.99 28.74 25.05
N THR A 617 -37.39 29.81 25.74
CA THR A 617 -36.54 30.98 25.94
C THR A 617 -36.55 31.40 27.40
N ASN A 618 -35.37 31.74 27.90
CA ASN A 618 -35.19 32.48 29.13
C ASN A 618 -34.68 33.89 28.79
N ILE A 619 -35.36 34.55 27.86
CA ILE A 619 -35.06 35.92 27.45
C ILE A 619 -35.78 36.86 28.40
N ASP A 620 -35.09 37.87 28.92
CA ASP A 620 -35.73 38.90 29.75
C ASP A 620 -36.85 39.59 28.94
N PRO A 621 -38.11 39.64 29.42
CA PRO A 621 -39.23 40.21 28.66
C PRO A 621 -39.05 41.71 28.36
N THR A 622 -38.08 42.38 28.98
CA THR A 622 -37.73 43.77 28.70
C THR A 622 -36.69 43.95 27.59
N THR A 623 -36.12 42.86 27.05
CA THR A 623 -35.15 42.90 25.95
C THR A 623 -35.80 42.55 24.61
N PHE A 624 -35.16 42.96 23.51
CA PHE A 624 -35.63 42.70 22.14
C PHE A 624 -35.03 41.43 21.53
N ALA A 625 -34.60 40.48 22.35
CA ALA A 625 -34.08 39.20 21.87
C ALA A 625 -35.22 38.24 21.51
N VAL A 626 -34.99 37.39 20.50
CA VAL A 626 -35.92 36.37 20.03
C VAL A 626 -35.23 35.07 19.69
N GLY A 627 -35.93 33.97 19.87
CA GLY A 627 -35.59 32.65 19.34
C GLY A 627 -36.66 32.19 18.35
N GLY A 628 -36.28 31.47 17.30
CA GLY A 628 -37.28 30.99 16.36
C GLY A 628 -36.76 30.05 15.30
N ILE A 629 -37.63 29.77 14.32
CA ILE A 629 -37.33 28.94 13.16
C ILE A 629 -37.64 29.69 11.86
N PHE A 630 -36.84 29.47 10.83
CA PHE A 630 -37.19 29.93 9.48
C PHE A 630 -36.76 28.94 8.40
N VAL A 631 -37.40 29.06 7.23
CA VAL A 631 -37.04 28.32 6.02
C VAL A 631 -36.70 29.28 4.90
N ARG A 632 -35.67 28.92 4.13
CA ARG A 632 -35.22 29.64 2.94
C ARG A 632 -35.11 28.66 1.78
N PHE A 633 -35.74 28.98 0.67
CA PHE A 633 -35.61 28.19 -0.56
C PHE A 633 -34.47 28.74 -1.41
N VAL A 634 -33.65 27.86 -1.96
CA VAL A 634 -32.50 28.25 -2.79
C VAL A 634 -32.42 27.40 -4.06
N ASP A 635 -31.81 27.97 -5.10
CA ASP A 635 -31.52 27.27 -6.36
C ASP A 635 -30.15 26.54 -6.31
N ASN A 636 -29.74 25.97 -7.45
CA ASN A 636 -28.46 25.26 -7.57
C ASN A 636 -27.23 26.16 -7.42
N SER A 637 -27.38 27.48 -7.55
CA SER A 637 -26.31 28.47 -7.31
C SER A 637 -26.25 28.92 -5.85
N GLY A 638 -27.24 28.54 -5.04
CA GLY A 638 -27.41 29.03 -3.67
C GLY A 638 -28.12 30.37 -3.58
N ALA A 639 -28.63 30.90 -4.70
CA ALA A 639 -29.43 32.12 -4.71
C ALA A 639 -30.80 31.83 -4.11
N GLN A 640 -31.33 32.77 -3.32
CA GLN A 640 -32.65 32.63 -2.73
C GLN A 640 -33.73 32.68 -3.81
N VAL A 641 -34.70 31.77 -3.70
CA VAL A 641 -35.87 31.71 -4.56
C VAL A 641 -37.12 31.93 -3.70
N GLY A 642 -37.86 33.01 -3.95
CA GLY A 642 -39.07 33.32 -3.16
C GLY A 642 -38.80 33.93 -1.79
N ASN A 643 -39.85 33.95 -0.95
CA ASN A 643 -39.84 34.60 0.36
C ASN A 643 -39.28 33.68 1.45
N VAL A 644 -38.56 34.28 2.41
CA VAL A 644 -38.23 33.62 3.68
C VAL A 644 -39.49 33.57 4.54
N LEU A 645 -39.76 32.42 5.15
CA LEU A 645 -40.87 32.24 6.08
C LEU A 645 -40.30 32.01 7.47
N LEU A 646 -40.80 32.77 8.45
CA LEU A 646 -40.20 32.90 9.77
C LEU A 646 -41.29 32.86 10.85
N GLN A 647 -41.02 32.15 11.94
CA GLN A 647 -41.76 32.26 13.20
C GLN A 647 -40.77 32.41 14.36
N PHE A 648 -41.14 33.19 15.36
CA PHE A 648 -40.29 33.46 16.51
C PHE A 648 -41.09 33.77 17.76
N VAL A 649 -40.40 33.68 18.88
CA VAL A 649 -40.87 33.94 20.24
C VAL A 649 -39.83 34.79 20.97
N GLY A 650 -40.31 35.69 21.83
CA GLY A 650 -39.48 36.54 22.68
C GLY A 650 -39.94 36.46 24.14
N GLY A 651 -39.16 37.04 25.05
CA GLY A 651 -39.42 36.99 26.50
C GLY A 651 -39.21 35.61 27.11
N GLN A 652 -39.72 35.40 28.33
CA GLN A 652 -39.63 34.11 29.01
C GLN A 652 -40.82 33.23 28.63
N ILE A 653 -40.57 32.16 27.87
CA ILE A 653 -41.60 31.21 27.48
C ILE A 653 -41.15 29.79 27.76
N ASN A 654 -42.10 28.94 28.17
CA ASN A 654 -41.87 27.50 28.21
C ASN A 654 -41.89 26.94 26.77
N TRP A 655 -41.58 25.65 26.62
CA TRP A 655 -41.59 24.97 25.33
C TRP A 655 -42.84 25.30 24.51
N THR A 656 -42.62 25.92 23.37
CA THR A 656 -43.64 26.35 22.42
C THR A 656 -43.27 25.83 21.05
N GLN A 657 -44.19 25.13 20.40
CA GLN A 657 -43.97 24.62 19.05
C GLN A 657 -44.19 25.73 18.02
N LEU A 658 -43.20 25.93 17.16
CA LEU A 658 -43.29 26.77 15.97
C LEU A 658 -43.48 25.89 14.74
N ASN A 659 -44.27 26.35 13.77
CA ASN A 659 -44.69 25.57 12.61
C ASN A 659 -44.75 26.43 11.33
N ILE A 660 -44.00 26.07 10.30
CA ILE A 660 -44.03 26.69 8.98
C ILE A 660 -44.54 25.67 7.95
N ASN A 661 -45.57 26.05 7.19
CA ASN A 661 -46.04 25.30 6.03
C ASN A 661 -45.85 26.16 4.77
N ALA A 662 -45.16 25.62 3.78
CA ALA A 662 -44.70 26.40 2.63
C ALA A 662 -44.78 25.60 1.33
N ALA A 663 -45.33 26.20 0.27
CA ALA A 663 -45.17 25.66 -1.08
C ALA A 663 -43.76 25.96 -1.59
N VAL A 664 -43.10 24.95 -2.18
CA VAL A 664 -41.79 25.12 -2.79
C VAL A 664 -41.90 26.08 -3.98
N PRO A 665 -41.19 27.23 -3.98
CA PRO A 665 -41.19 28.15 -5.12
C PRO A 665 -40.60 27.48 -6.37
N PHE A 666 -41.12 27.85 -7.55
CA PHE A 666 -40.55 27.38 -8.82
C PHE A 666 -39.07 27.76 -8.94
N GLY A 667 -38.23 26.81 -9.33
CA GLY A 667 -36.78 26.99 -9.45
C GLY A 667 -35.98 26.72 -8.16
N ALA A 668 -36.64 26.55 -7.02
CA ALA A 668 -35.96 26.09 -5.82
C ALA A 668 -35.56 24.62 -5.97
N THR A 669 -34.27 24.33 -5.73
CA THR A 669 -33.73 22.97 -5.76
C THR A 669 -33.38 22.47 -4.37
N LYS A 670 -33.36 23.36 -3.37
CA LYS A 670 -33.12 23.03 -1.97
C LYS A 670 -33.93 23.94 -1.04
N VAL A 671 -34.14 23.45 0.18
CA VAL A 671 -34.65 24.24 1.31
C VAL A 671 -33.62 24.20 2.44
N GLN A 672 -33.34 25.36 3.01
CA GLN A 672 -32.51 25.54 4.18
C GLN A 672 -33.43 25.80 5.37
N TYR A 673 -33.35 24.96 6.39
CA TYR A 673 -34.07 25.09 7.65
C TYR A 673 -33.13 25.65 8.70
N TYR A 674 -33.61 26.60 9.49
CA TYR A 674 -32.80 27.31 10.49
C TYR A 674 -33.50 27.32 11.83
N ASN A 675 -32.75 26.98 12.87
CA ASN A 675 -32.98 27.41 14.24
C ASN A 675 -32.13 28.65 14.47
N PHE A 676 -32.72 29.76 14.92
CA PHE A 676 -31.97 31.01 15.05
C PHE A 676 -32.25 31.74 16.36
N VAL A 677 -31.23 32.45 16.83
CA VAL A 677 -31.32 33.44 17.89
C VAL A 677 -30.89 34.78 17.33
N TYR A 678 -31.69 35.80 17.59
CA TYR A 678 -31.36 37.18 17.28
C TYR A 678 -31.52 38.03 18.52
N ALA A 679 -30.51 38.85 18.83
CA ALA A 679 -30.59 39.83 19.89
C ALA A 679 -29.90 41.13 19.45
N PRO A 680 -30.62 42.26 19.36
CA PRO A 680 -30.00 43.52 18.99
C PRO A 680 -29.04 43.99 20.07
N LEU A 681 -28.08 44.84 19.68
CA LEU A 681 -27.15 45.47 20.60
C LEU A 681 -27.89 46.17 21.74
N GLY A 682 -27.50 45.86 22.99
CA GLY A 682 -28.17 46.37 24.20
C GLY A 682 -29.14 45.37 24.85
N SER A 683 -29.35 44.20 24.25
CA SER A 683 -30.01 43.09 24.94
C SER A 683 -29.16 42.55 26.10
N ARG A 684 -29.77 41.79 27.00
CA ARG A 684 -29.08 41.25 28.19
C ARG A 684 -28.19 40.07 27.81
N VAL A 685 -26.91 40.14 28.19
CA VAL A 685 -25.98 39.00 28.09
C VAL A 685 -26.42 37.89 29.04
N GLY A 686 -26.39 36.66 28.57
CA GLY A 686 -26.73 35.48 29.37
C GLY A 686 -28.17 34.99 29.19
N ASP A 687 -29.01 35.72 28.44
CA ASP A 687 -30.31 35.21 28.00
C ASP A 687 -30.11 33.95 27.15
N LYS A 688 -31.00 32.97 27.30
CA LYS A 688 -30.85 31.66 26.66
C LYS A 688 -32.03 31.30 25.78
N VAL A 689 -31.73 30.63 24.67
CA VAL A 689 -32.72 30.03 23.77
C VAL A 689 -32.39 28.55 23.60
N TYR A 690 -33.42 27.71 23.67
CA TYR A 690 -33.33 26.28 23.54
C TYR A 690 -34.13 25.83 22.33
N PHE A 691 -33.59 24.89 21.56
CA PHE A 691 -34.26 24.23 20.44
C PHE A 691 -34.25 22.73 20.63
N ASP A 692 -35.36 22.08 20.29
CA ASP A 692 -35.50 20.64 20.28
C ASP A 692 -36.55 20.20 19.24
N ASP A 693 -36.55 18.92 18.87
CA ASP A 693 -37.48 18.30 17.91
C ASP A 693 -37.66 19.14 16.63
N SER A 694 -36.53 19.63 16.11
CA SER A 694 -36.42 20.54 14.96
C SER A 694 -36.51 19.75 13.66
N VAL A 695 -37.75 19.51 13.23
CA VAL A 695 -38.10 18.70 12.07
C VAL A 695 -38.39 19.56 10.85
N LEU A 696 -37.66 19.34 9.76
CA LEU A 696 -38.10 19.71 8.42
C LEU A 696 -38.57 18.45 7.71
N SER A 697 -39.68 18.52 6.98
CA SER A 697 -40.15 17.44 6.11
C SER A 697 -40.60 17.98 4.76
N VAL A 698 -40.23 17.26 3.70
CA VAL A 698 -40.65 17.54 2.32
C VAL A 698 -41.72 16.51 1.95
N GLY A 699 -42.94 16.99 1.73
CA GLY A 699 -44.09 16.15 1.41
C GLY A 699 -43.98 15.51 0.03
N VAL A 700 -44.74 14.42 -0.17
CA VAL A 700 -44.95 13.76 -1.46
C VAL A 700 -45.60 14.77 -2.43
N PRO A 701 -45.26 14.76 -3.75
CA PRO A 701 -45.81 15.70 -4.72
C PRO A 701 -47.32 15.83 -4.58
N ILE A 702 -47.79 17.07 -4.45
CA ILE A 702 -49.22 17.33 -4.44
C ILE A 702 -49.63 17.31 -5.90
N ALA A 703 -50.51 16.38 -6.25
CA ALA A 703 -51.22 16.47 -7.51
C ALA A 703 -52.01 17.78 -7.47
N LEU A 704 -51.44 18.83 -8.08
CA LEU A 704 -52.19 20.05 -8.33
C LEU A 704 -53.42 19.63 -9.13
N PRO A 705 -54.64 19.93 -8.67
CA PRO A 705 -55.80 19.70 -9.51
C PRO A 705 -55.57 20.51 -10.79
N CYS A 706 -55.55 19.84 -11.94
CA CYS A 706 -55.60 20.51 -13.24
C CYS A 706 -56.79 21.47 -13.18
N LEU A 707 -56.53 22.77 -13.06
CA LEU A 707 -57.55 23.78 -13.26
C LEU A 707 -57.98 23.64 -14.72
N ILE A 708 -59.18 23.11 -14.92
CA ILE A 708 -59.85 22.98 -16.20
C ILE A 708 -59.97 24.40 -16.78
N GLY A 709 -59.02 24.76 -17.65
CA GLY A 709 -58.85 26.15 -18.06
C GLY A 709 -57.75 26.40 -19.10
N GLY A 710 -57.69 25.57 -20.14
CA GLY A 710 -57.29 26.02 -21.48
C GLY A 710 -55.82 26.33 -21.80
N ASN A 711 -54.86 26.18 -20.88
CA ASN A 711 -53.43 26.22 -21.23
C ASN A 711 -52.78 24.86 -20.97
N PRO A 712 -51.94 24.35 -21.91
CA PRO A 712 -51.23 23.09 -21.71
C PRO A 712 -50.19 23.25 -20.59
N CYS A 713 -50.36 22.49 -19.51
CA CYS A 713 -49.35 22.29 -18.47
C CYS A 713 -48.37 21.18 -18.87
#